data_AF-A0A934L295-F1
#
_entry.id   AF-A0A934L295-F1
#
_cell.length_a   1.000
_cell.length_b   1.000
_cell.length_c   1.000
_cell.angle_alpha   90.00
_cell.angle_beta   90.00
_cell.angle_gamma   90.00
#
_symmetry.space_group_name_H-M   'P 1'
#
loop_
_entity.id
_entity.type
_entity.pdbx_description
1 polymer ?
#
loop_
_entity_poly.entity_id
_entity_poly.type
_entity_poly.pdbx_seq_one_letter_code
_entity_poly.pdbx_strand_id
1 'polypeptide(L)'
;MPRSSGVSGTILLCGLALTACWPRGSGTGSLGTPTLRALAAVPPHGGEALLDDTIAVVFSDALDPASVTEGAVAFTVFDRDGHPLEEQPAGRFDLRDGGRLLRFEPALPRAADLGDGGLRADRRYRVSLAPPASPDAPALRDLRGRPLAEAFAFEFSTPHDVPGSTLFARYGEHGPRVVDLVVSPSDASGAGLGRFGRGLVELRVRFDRPLDPRADNLPRLSAAALIDAPREAQGHVVVEYDDPAAQAIALRVPASVDLEVNQRDGALLVLRPAGILPNNAELVLRVNERLRDLGGGSNVADPNYDRDVRRFRTQPRFEPQFDVWLEAFENDDTLDPDAVFLEPPASIRNGRLHADFAFEGNEWRRTWRPTQREVILDTDRTDVQPEYGPTYEVRGGVFQFANVEIPFGTTVTCVGSRPVVFLVTGDFVVDGELRVDGGNGGSLLVGGGQYRNNAYSSIPGGSSRCGGARGGRGSPDLPERRSAAGEAGSAPGIAGGGGAPGRLSCESGCNRGSAGGGGSFATRGDPNFPSGTTFNRPSMASGGGGAGCVSTSPTLPGGAPGPTAFIDARADNDFWGVAIDPFRGVRIPGELVSPRGGSGGGGGGNRSISGCNLLDPSFTNDPRAGGGGAGGGVLIVKCLGTIRIGRQGTISSNGGNGGGGEQAGGNTDAGGGGAGSGGMIVLM
;
A
#
# COMPACT_ATOMS: atom_id res chain seq x y z
N MET A 1 -29.26 48.78 -44.66
CA MET A 1 -28.38 49.58 -45.54
C MET A 1 -28.40 51.03 -45.06
N PRO A 2 -27.31 51.82 -45.12
CA PRO A 2 -25.87 51.55 -45.16
C PRO A 2 -25.22 52.05 -43.81
N ARG A 3 -23.94 51.99 -43.44
CA ARG A 3 -22.63 51.94 -44.10
C ARG A 3 -21.64 51.18 -43.21
N SER A 4 -20.71 50.49 -43.86
CA SER A 4 -19.44 50.00 -43.35
C SER A 4 -18.54 51.14 -42.85
N SER A 5 -17.90 50.95 -41.70
CA SER A 5 -16.70 51.71 -41.30
C SER A 5 -15.72 50.74 -40.64
N GLY A 6 -14.74 50.28 -41.41
CA GLY A 6 -13.56 49.62 -40.91
C GLY A 6 -12.66 50.63 -40.20
N VAL A 7 -12.18 50.26 -39.02
CA VAL A 7 -11.13 50.98 -38.30
C VAL A 7 -9.93 50.05 -38.26
N SER A 8 -8.95 50.34 -39.12
CA SER A 8 -7.61 49.79 -39.06
C SER A 8 -6.95 50.21 -37.74
N GLY A 9 -6.63 49.23 -36.90
CA GLY A 9 -5.77 49.39 -35.73
C GLY A 9 -4.31 49.44 -36.18
N THR A 10 -3.76 50.64 -36.18
CA THR A 10 -2.37 50.99 -36.46
C THR A 10 -1.44 50.39 -35.40
N ILE A 11 -0.57 49.45 -35.78
CA ILE A 11 0.59 49.06 -34.96
C ILE A 11 1.69 50.10 -35.17
N LEU A 12 2.06 50.75 -34.07
CA LEU A 12 3.11 51.74 -33.97
C LEU A 12 4.48 51.04 -34.11
N LEU A 13 5.01 50.97 -35.33
CA LEU A 13 6.43 50.72 -35.54
C LEU A 13 7.19 51.97 -35.08
N CYS A 14 7.98 51.85 -34.02
CA CYS A 14 9.06 52.79 -33.75
C CYS A 14 10.08 52.72 -34.91
N GLY A 15 9.93 53.63 -35.86
CA GLY A 15 10.89 53.83 -36.94
C GLY A 15 12.20 54.40 -36.39
N LEU A 16 13.22 53.55 -36.33
CA LEU A 16 14.61 54.01 -36.35
C LEU A 16 14.89 54.55 -37.76
N ALA A 17 14.72 55.86 -37.92
CA ALA A 17 15.19 56.60 -39.08
C ALA A 17 16.73 56.63 -39.08
N LEU A 18 17.35 55.69 -39.77
CA LEU A 18 18.74 55.83 -40.19
C LEU A 18 18.78 56.79 -41.40
N THR A 19 19.08 58.05 -41.13
CA THR A 19 19.48 59.04 -42.12
C THR A 19 20.80 58.61 -42.76
N ALA A 20 20.74 58.12 -43.99
CA ALA A 20 21.92 57.83 -44.80
C ALA A 20 22.49 59.15 -45.39
N CYS A 21 23.55 59.68 -44.79
CA CYS A 21 24.47 60.57 -45.49
C CYS A 21 25.33 59.71 -46.44
N TRP A 22 25.04 59.74 -47.74
CA TRP A 22 25.93 59.20 -48.77
C TRP A 22 27.09 60.18 -49.03
N PRO A 23 28.37 59.78 -48.90
CA PRO A 23 29.44 60.40 -49.65
C PRO A 23 29.43 59.86 -51.08
N ARG A 24 29.18 60.73 -52.05
CA ARG A 24 29.45 60.46 -53.47
C ARG A 24 30.97 60.40 -53.66
N GLY A 25 31.53 59.20 -53.66
CA GLY A 25 32.90 58.93 -54.10
C GLY A 25 32.88 58.38 -55.53
N SER A 26 33.24 59.22 -56.51
CA SER A 26 33.52 58.78 -57.88
C SER A 26 34.88 58.08 -57.91
N GLY A 27 34.87 56.75 -57.83
CA GLY A 27 36.04 55.91 -58.06
C GLY A 27 35.70 54.82 -59.07
N THR A 28 36.28 54.91 -60.26
CA THR A 28 36.29 53.83 -61.25
C THR A 28 37.08 52.65 -60.68
N GLY A 29 36.38 51.68 -60.09
CA GLY A 29 36.92 50.45 -59.56
C GLY A 29 36.17 49.24 -60.13
N SER A 30 36.92 48.23 -60.53
CA SER A 30 36.50 46.94 -61.07
C SER A 30 35.20 46.39 -60.45
N LEU A 31 34.23 45.99 -61.29
CA LEU A 31 33.01 45.28 -60.91
C LEU A 31 33.36 43.91 -60.30
N GLY A 32 33.59 43.88 -58.99
CA GLY A 32 33.54 42.65 -58.21
C GLY A 32 32.09 42.14 -58.21
N THR A 33 31.89 40.88 -58.59
CA THR A 33 30.60 40.18 -58.43
C THR A 33 30.09 40.34 -56.99
N PRO A 34 28.85 40.83 -56.76
CA PRO A 34 28.32 41.00 -55.40
C PRO A 34 28.29 39.65 -54.69
N THR A 35 28.86 39.53 -53.50
CA THR A 35 28.93 38.28 -52.73
C THR A 35 27.86 38.24 -51.63
N LEU A 36 27.39 37.05 -51.26
CA LEU A 36 26.40 36.87 -50.18
C LEU A 36 27.01 37.31 -48.83
N ARG A 37 26.34 38.22 -48.11
CA ARG A 37 26.76 38.75 -46.80
C ARG A 37 25.60 38.74 -45.81
N ALA A 38 25.89 38.44 -44.55
CA ALA A 38 24.98 38.74 -43.44
C ALA A 38 25.11 40.23 -43.06
N LEU A 39 23.99 40.91 -42.89
CA LEU A 39 23.90 42.36 -42.69
C LEU A 39 23.57 42.74 -41.25
N ALA A 40 22.68 41.98 -40.60
CA ALA A 40 22.21 42.25 -39.26
C ALA A 40 21.67 40.97 -38.60
N ALA A 41 21.65 40.96 -37.26
CA ALA A 41 21.04 39.92 -36.46
C ALA A 41 20.00 40.52 -35.50
N VAL A 42 18.98 39.73 -35.18
CA VAL A 42 17.97 40.01 -34.16
C VAL A 42 17.90 38.78 -33.24
N PRO A 43 18.14 38.91 -31.93
CA PRO A 43 18.64 40.12 -31.25
C PRO A 43 20.03 40.52 -31.78
N PRO A 44 20.43 41.80 -31.63
CA PRO A 44 21.79 42.23 -31.96
C PRO A 44 22.82 41.56 -31.06
N HIS A 45 24.10 41.58 -31.44
CA HIS A 45 25.19 41.05 -30.60
C HIS A 45 25.19 41.72 -29.21
N GLY A 46 25.24 40.91 -28.15
CA GLY A 46 25.11 41.33 -26.76
C GLY A 46 23.68 41.62 -26.30
N GLY A 47 22.68 41.40 -27.16
CA GLY A 47 21.27 41.59 -26.84
C GLY A 47 20.68 40.48 -25.96
N GLU A 48 19.43 40.67 -25.56
CA GLU A 48 18.64 39.69 -24.82
C GLU A 48 17.48 39.19 -25.69
N ALA A 49 17.16 37.90 -25.58
CA ALA A 49 16.01 37.27 -26.24
C ALA A 49 15.18 36.49 -25.22
N LEU A 50 13.86 36.69 -25.24
CA LEU A 50 12.91 35.83 -24.53
C LEU A 50 12.98 34.40 -25.07
N LEU A 51 12.52 33.43 -24.30
CA LEU A 51 12.69 32.01 -24.64
C LEU A 51 11.88 31.57 -25.87
N ASP A 52 10.85 32.33 -26.23
CA ASP A 52 10.10 32.13 -27.45
C ASP A 52 10.58 33.01 -28.61
N ASP A 53 11.41 34.04 -28.38
CA ASP A 53 11.80 35.01 -29.40
C ASP A 53 12.43 34.37 -30.64
N THR A 54 12.05 34.87 -31.81
CA THR A 54 12.67 34.43 -33.06
C THR A 54 14.08 35.01 -33.17
N ILE A 55 15.06 34.15 -33.41
CA ILE A 55 16.41 34.57 -33.76
C ILE A 55 16.48 34.74 -35.28
N ALA A 56 16.91 35.89 -35.76
CA ALA A 56 16.89 36.20 -37.19
C ALA A 56 18.20 36.80 -37.70
N VAL A 57 18.53 36.52 -38.96
CA VAL A 57 19.67 37.09 -39.67
C VAL A 57 19.21 37.61 -41.03
N VAL A 58 19.54 38.87 -41.33
CA VAL A 58 19.24 39.53 -42.61
C VAL A 58 20.43 39.36 -43.55
N PHE A 59 20.18 39.00 -44.80
CA PHE A 59 21.20 38.79 -45.84
C PHE A 59 21.08 39.78 -46.99
N SER A 60 22.20 40.01 -47.69
CA SER A 60 22.26 40.88 -48.87
C SER A 60 21.48 40.34 -50.08
N ASP A 61 21.39 39.03 -50.21
CA ASP A 61 20.74 38.29 -51.29
C ASP A 61 19.84 37.19 -50.72
N ALA A 62 18.89 36.70 -51.52
CA ALA A 62 17.98 35.64 -51.11
C ALA A 62 18.73 34.31 -50.97
N LEU A 63 18.53 33.63 -49.84
CA LEU A 63 19.10 32.32 -49.57
C LEU A 63 18.40 31.21 -50.36
N ASP A 64 19.16 30.20 -50.76
CA ASP A 64 18.65 28.94 -51.24
C ASP A 64 18.14 28.12 -50.04
N PRO A 65 16.83 27.78 -49.97
CA PRO A 65 16.27 26.98 -48.88
C PRO A 65 17.00 25.64 -48.66
N ALA A 66 17.54 25.03 -49.73
CA ALA A 66 18.27 23.76 -49.62
C ALA A 66 19.62 23.89 -48.91
N SER A 67 20.16 25.11 -48.80
CA SER A 67 21.43 25.38 -48.11
C SER A 67 21.27 25.62 -46.60
N VAL A 68 20.03 25.84 -46.14
CA VAL A 68 19.72 26.09 -44.72
C VAL A 68 19.63 24.76 -43.98
N THR A 69 20.75 24.33 -43.43
CA THR A 69 20.87 23.09 -42.65
C THR A 69 21.44 23.37 -41.27
N GLU A 70 21.27 22.45 -40.31
CA GLU A 70 21.87 22.54 -38.98
C GLU A 70 23.41 22.61 -39.04
N GLY A 71 24.03 22.07 -40.08
CA GLY A 71 25.48 22.19 -40.30
C GLY A 71 25.91 23.57 -40.82
N ALA A 72 25.00 24.37 -41.38
CA ALA A 72 25.30 25.70 -41.93
C ALA A 72 25.06 26.83 -40.91
N VAL A 73 24.27 26.58 -39.87
CA VAL A 73 23.97 27.52 -38.77
C VAL A 73 24.27 26.83 -37.45
N ALA A 74 25.40 27.17 -36.82
CA ALA A 74 25.83 26.51 -35.59
C ALA A 74 25.51 27.36 -34.37
N PHE A 75 24.88 26.74 -33.37
CA PHE A 75 24.70 27.29 -32.04
C PHE A 75 25.73 26.72 -31.08
N THR A 76 26.37 27.61 -30.31
CA THR A 76 27.17 27.25 -29.15
C THR A 76 26.50 27.85 -27.92
N VAL A 77 26.23 27.02 -26.93
CA VAL A 77 25.52 27.41 -25.72
C VAL A 77 26.53 27.49 -24.58
N PHE A 78 26.39 28.52 -23.75
CA PHE A 78 27.18 28.72 -22.55
C PHE A 78 26.26 28.89 -21.35
N ASP A 79 26.74 28.49 -20.19
CA ASP A 79 26.18 28.92 -18.92
C ASP A 79 26.43 30.43 -18.69
N ARG A 80 25.98 30.94 -17.54
CA ARG A 80 26.15 32.36 -17.21
C ARG A 80 27.61 32.77 -17.03
N ASP A 81 28.40 31.88 -16.45
CA ASP A 81 29.80 32.11 -16.12
C ASP A 81 30.68 32.02 -17.38
N GLY A 82 30.11 31.58 -18.51
CA GLY A 82 30.75 31.52 -19.81
C GLY A 82 31.36 30.14 -20.12
N HIS A 83 31.03 29.11 -19.34
CA HIS A 83 31.44 27.75 -19.66
C HIS A 83 30.54 27.16 -20.75
N PRO A 84 31.12 26.49 -21.77
CA PRO A 84 30.34 25.86 -22.82
C PRO A 84 29.51 24.70 -22.26
N LEU A 85 28.29 24.57 -22.75
CA LEU A 85 27.36 23.49 -22.43
C LEU A 85 27.13 22.62 -23.67
N GLU A 86 27.04 21.30 -23.48
CA GLU A 86 26.64 20.35 -24.52
C GLU A 86 25.11 20.38 -24.74
N GLU A 87 24.61 21.54 -25.15
CA GLU A 87 23.20 21.78 -25.46
C GLU A 87 23.09 22.24 -26.92
N GLN A 88 22.02 21.82 -27.60
CA GLN A 88 21.66 22.33 -28.93
C GLN A 88 20.21 22.81 -28.89
N PRO A 89 19.94 24.06 -29.32
CA PRO A 89 18.59 24.61 -29.29
C PRO A 89 17.71 23.91 -30.33
N ALA A 90 16.59 23.36 -29.88
CA ALA A 90 15.58 22.80 -30.76
C ALA A 90 14.72 23.91 -31.39
N GLY A 91 14.43 23.81 -32.68
CA GLY A 91 13.59 24.80 -33.35
C GLY A 91 13.47 24.53 -34.84
N ARG A 92 12.90 25.49 -35.56
CA ARG A 92 12.71 25.41 -37.00
C ARG A 92 13.28 26.63 -37.70
N PHE A 93 13.97 26.40 -38.82
CA PHE A 93 14.35 27.47 -39.72
C PHE A 93 13.25 27.78 -40.73
N ASP A 94 13.06 29.07 -41.01
CA ASP A 94 12.14 29.57 -42.02
C ASP A 94 12.74 30.79 -42.74
N LEU A 95 12.38 30.97 -44.01
CA LEU A 95 12.86 32.07 -44.85
C LEU A 95 11.72 33.06 -45.13
N ARG A 96 11.96 34.34 -44.85
CA ARG A 96 11.02 35.44 -45.07
C ARG A 96 11.64 36.53 -45.93
N ASP A 97 10.84 37.55 -46.24
CA ASP A 97 11.27 38.71 -47.03
C ASP A 97 11.94 38.33 -48.36
N GLY A 98 11.23 37.51 -49.16
CA GLY A 98 11.75 37.01 -50.43
C GLY A 98 13.00 36.12 -50.32
N GLY A 99 13.26 35.54 -49.14
CA GLY A 99 14.41 34.66 -48.87
C GLY A 99 15.60 35.37 -48.24
N ARG A 100 15.52 36.67 -47.94
CA ARG A 100 16.63 37.46 -47.36
C ARG A 100 16.66 37.45 -45.85
N LEU A 101 15.59 37.01 -45.19
CA LEU A 101 15.50 36.93 -43.74
C LEU A 101 15.45 35.45 -43.32
N LEU A 102 16.54 34.95 -42.74
CA LEU A 102 16.57 33.65 -42.08
C LEU A 102 16.06 33.80 -40.66
N ARG A 103 15.08 33.00 -40.27
CA ARG A 103 14.50 32.98 -38.93
C ARG A 103 14.67 31.59 -38.34
N PHE A 104 15.12 31.53 -37.10
CA PHE A 104 15.06 30.37 -36.23
C PHE A 104 13.95 30.61 -35.21
N GLU A 105 12.90 29.79 -35.30
CA GLU A 105 11.80 29.79 -34.34
C GLU A 105 12.07 28.70 -33.30
N PRO A 106 12.35 29.06 -32.03
CA PRO A 106 12.59 28.07 -30.98
C PRO A 106 11.35 27.19 -30.75
N ALA A 107 11.57 25.91 -30.45
CA ALA A 107 10.50 25.05 -29.97
C ALA A 107 10.01 25.55 -28.59
N LEU A 108 8.70 25.63 -28.38
CA LEU A 108 8.15 25.99 -27.07
C LEU A 108 8.17 24.77 -26.14
N PRO A 109 8.44 24.97 -24.84
CA PRO A 109 8.55 23.88 -23.89
C PRO A 109 7.22 23.15 -23.69
N ARG A 110 7.29 21.85 -23.45
CA ARG A 110 6.16 21.00 -23.06
C ARG A 110 6.38 20.36 -21.68
N ALA A 111 7.62 20.26 -21.24
CA ALA A 111 7.99 19.76 -19.93
C ALA A 111 7.77 20.84 -18.85
N ALA A 112 7.43 20.39 -17.64
CA ALA A 112 7.10 21.29 -16.52
C ALA A 112 8.30 22.10 -16.00
N ASP A 113 9.53 21.62 -16.25
CA ASP A 113 10.78 22.31 -15.92
C ASP A 113 11.27 23.24 -17.05
N LEU A 114 10.51 23.33 -18.15
CA LEU A 114 10.85 24.07 -19.37
C LEU A 114 12.12 23.58 -20.08
N GLY A 115 12.70 22.46 -19.66
CA GLY A 115 14.00 21.98 -20.13
C GLY A 115 13.99 21.50 -21.58
N ASP A 116 12.83 21.13 -22.11
CA ASP A 116 12.66 20.71 -23.52
C ASP A 116 12.41 21.87 -24.49
N GLY A 117 12.43 23.12 -24.00
CA GLY A 117 12.36 24.32 -24.82
C GLY A 117 13.60 24.53 -25.70
N GLY A 118 13.41 25.19 -26.83
CA GLY A 118 14.47 25.51 -27.79
C GLY A 118 15.51 26.46 -27.22
N LEU A 119 15.06 27.57 -26.63
CA LEU A 119 15.90 28.44 -25.82
C LEU A 119 15.59 28.19 -24.34
N ARG A 120 16.63 28.18 -23.52
CA ARG A 120 16.56 27.94 -22.07
C ARG A 120 16.97 29.19 -21.31
N ALA A 121 16.38 29.38 -20.13
CA ALA A 121 16.74 30.48 -19.23
C ALA A 121 18.19 30.36 -18.76
N ASP A 122 18.75 31.49 -18.30
CA ASP A 122 20.10 31.55 -17.73
C ASP A 122 21.19 31.04 -18.67
N ARG A 123 21.04 31.29 -19.99
CA ARG A 123 22.01 30.90 -21.02
C ARG A 123 22.56 32.09 -21.76
N ARG A 124 23.72 31.87 -22.36
CA ARG A 124 24.27 32.71 -23.42
C ARG A 124 24.43 31.86 -24.67
N TYR A 125 23.91 32.35 -25.78
CA TYR A 125 23.98 31.66 -27.06
C TYR A 125 24.89 32.43 -28.00
N ARG A 126 25.76 31.71 -28.70
CA ARG A 126 26.52 32.20 -29.83
C ARG A 126 26.03 31.53 -31.09
N VAL A 127 25.55 32.33 -32.03
CA VAL A 127 25.18 31.85 -33.38
C VAL A 127 26.35 32.12 -34.30
N SER A 128 26.76 31.13 -35.06
CA SER A 128 27.88 31.22 -35.99
C SER A 128 27.51 30.70 -37.37
N LEU A 129 27.80 31.52 -38.38
CA LEU A 129 27.63 31.26 -39.80
C LEU A 129 29.02 31.31 -40.42
N ALA A 130 29.50 30.17 -40.92
CA ALA A 130 30.84 30.07 -41.51
C ALA A 130 30.77 29.94 -43.04
N PRO A 131 31.73 30.54 -43.78
CA PRO A 131 32.00 30.14 -45.16
C PRO A 131 32.36 28.65 -45.22
N PRO A 132 32.14 27.98 -46.36
CA PRO A 132 32.45 26.56 -46.50
C PRO A 132 33.95 26.31 -46.34
N ALA A 133 34.33 25.40 -45.43
CA ALA A 133 35.72 24.98 -45.23
C ALA A 133 36.28 24.14 -46.41
N SER A 134 35.38 23.54 -47.20
CA SER A 134 35.66 22.81 -48.44
C SER A 134 34.47 22.97 -49.39
N PRO A 135 34.60 22.71 -50.71
CA PRO A 135 33.50 22.88 -51.67
C PRO A 135 32.20 22.14 -51.29
N ASP A 136 32.33 21.00 -50.62
CA ASP A 136 31.24 20.11 -50.20
C ASP A 136 30.79 20.33 -48.74
N ALA A 137 31.42 21.25 -48.00
CA ALA A 137 31.04 21.55 -46.62
C ALA A 137 29.65 22.21 -46.56
N PRO A 138 28.83 21.89 -45.53
CA PRO A 138 27.58 22.60 -45.28
C PRO A 138 27.83 24.11 -45.11
N ALA A 139 27.17 24.94 -45.92
CA ALA A 139 27.27 26.39 -45.84
C ALA A 139 26.03 27.03 -46.44
N LEU A 140 25.66 28.20 -45.91
CA LEU A 140 24.59 29.03 -46.48
C LEU A 140 24.99 29.52 -47.87
N ARG A 141 24.07 29.37 -48.82
CA ARG A 141 24.24 29.80 -50.21
C ARG A 141 23.05 30.62 -50.67
N ASP A 142 23.28 31.50 -51.62
CA ASP A 142 22.18 32.20 -52.29
C ASP A 142 21.58 31.37 -53.43
N LEU A 143 20.51 31.87 -54.04
CA LEU A 143 19.86 31.22 -55.20
C LEU A 143 20.76 31.04 -56.43
N ARG A 144 21.96 31.63 -56.44
CA ARG A 144 22.97 31.47 -57.50
C ARG A 144 24.08 30.50 -57.07
N GLY A 145 23.94 29.83 -55.92
CA GLY A 145 24.90 28.88 -55.36
C GLY A 145 26.12 29.52 -54.69
N ARG A 146 26.17 30.85 -54.56
CA ARG A 146 27.31 31.58 -54.00
C ARG A 146 27.29 31.46 -52.48
N PRO A 147 28.40 31.00 -51.84
CA PRO A 147 28.44 30.86 -50.40
C PRO A 147 28.58 32.22 -49.68
N LEU A 148 28.34 32.21 -48.38
CA LEU A 148 28.64 33.34 -47.50
C LEU A 148 30.10 33.80 -47.65
N ALA A 149 30.30 35.10 -47.87
CA ALA A 149 31.61 35.67 -48.20
C ALA A 149 32.57 35.75 -47.00
N GLU A 150 32.03 36.03 -45.82
CA GLU A 150 32.76 36.29 -44.58
C GLU A 150 32.01 35.63 -43.42
N ALA A 151 32.73 35.10 -42.44
CA ALA A 151 32.09 34.52 -41.26
C ALA A 151 31.30 35.58 -40.48
N PHE A 152 30.13 35.20 -40.00
CA PHE A 152 29.26 36.05 -39.21
C PHE A 152 28.90 35.35 -37.91
N ALA A 153 29.13 36.00 -36.79
CA ALA A 153 28.75 35.49 -35.49
C ALA A 153 28.21 36.61 -34.60
N PHE A 154 27.23 36.27 -33.79
CA PHE A 154 26.70 37.15 -32.77
C PHE A 154 26.33 36.35 -31.53
N GLU A 155 26.18 37.04 -30.41
CA GLU A 155 25.88 36.43 -29.13
C GLU A 155 24.68 37.13 -28.52
N PHE A 156 23.88 36.40 -27.76
CA PHE A 156 22.76 36.95 -26.99
C PHE A 156 22.57 36.15 -25.70
N SER A 157 21.92 36.74 -24.72
CA SER A 157 21.55 36.08 -23.46
C SER A 157 20.05 35.87 -23.35
N THR A 158 19.64 34.90 -22.55
CA THR A 158 18.24 34.69 -22.15
C THR A 158 17.97 35.20 -20.73
N PRO A 159 16.71 35.53 -20.42
CA PRO A 159 16.30 35.99 -19.09
C PRO A 159 16.65 35.01 -17.96
N HIS A 160 16.61 35.52 -16.73
CA HIS A 160 16.85 34.72 -15.53
C HIS A 160 15.59 33.98 -15.09
N ASP A 161 15.66 32.69 -14.77
CA ASP A 161 14.50 31.98 -14.18
C ASP A 161 14.39 32.24 -12.68
N VAL A 162 13.97 33.46 -12.35
CA VAL A 162 13.67 33.88 -10.98
C VAL A 162 12.22 34.32 -10.86
N PRO A 163 11.59 34.24 -9.67
CA PRO A 163 10.21 34.67 -9.48
C PRO A 163 9.98 36.10 -9.97
N GLY A 164 8.98 36.30 -10.84
CA GLY A 164 8.63 37.59 -11.41
C GLY A 164 9.38 37.98 -12.70
N SER A 165 10.33 37.16 -13.16
CA SER A 165 10.94 37.33 -14.49
C SER A 165 9.93 37.10 -15.61
N THR A 166 10.11 37.84 -16.72
CA THR A 166 9.36 37.59 -17.96
C THR A 166 10.22 36.71 -18.86
N LEU A 167 9.89 35.42 -18.92
CA LEU A 167 10.63 34.45 -19.74
C LEU A 167 10.10 34.36 -21.18
N PHE A 168 8.82 34.66 -21.39
CA PHE A 168 8.14 34.50 -22.66
C PHE A 168 7.37 35.78 -23.02
N ALA A 169 7.17 36.01 -24.31
CA ALA A 169 6.35 37.11 -24.79
C ALA A 169 4.88 36.93 -24.36
N ARG A 170 4.15 38.04 -24.26
CA ARG A 170 2.72 38.02 -23.97
C ARG A 170 1.94 37.63 -25.22
N TYR A 171 1.09 36.60 -25.12
CA TYR A 171 0.34 36.04 -26.26
C TYR A 171 -0.99 36.76 -26.56
N GLY A 172 -1.25 37.91 -25.93
CA GLY A 172 -2.41 38.77 -26.16
C GLY A 172 -3.11 39.20 -24.86
N GLU A 173 -4.35 39.71 -24.99
CA GLU A 173 -5.07 40.32 -23.86
C GLU A 173 -5.91 39.34 -23.02
N HIS A 174 -6.44 38.27 -23.62
CA HIS A 174 -7.17 37.20 -22.92
C HIS A 174 -6.28 35.99 -22.59
N GLY A 175 -6.78 35.02 -21.83
CA GLY A 175 -6.08 33.74 -21.61
C GLY A 175 -6.35 32.71 -22.71
N PRO A 176 -5.85 31.47 -22.57
CA PRO A 176 -6.12 30.39 -23.51
C PRO A 176 -7.61 30.11 -23.66
N ARG A 177 -8.07 29.84 -24.89
CA ARG A 177 -9.44 29.40 -25.19
C ARG A 177 -9.40 28.15 -26.05
N VAL A 178 -10.35 27.25 -25.82
CA VAL A 178 -10.45 26.02 -26.60
C VAL A 178 -11.06 26.34 -27.96
N VAL A 179 -10.37 25.87 -28.99
CA VAL A 179 -10.78 25.98 -30.40
C VAL A 179 -11.52 24.72 -30.83
N ASP A 180 -11.04 23.55 -30.40
CA ASP A 180 -11.56 22.26 -30.83
C ASP A 180 -11.44 21.18 -29.74
N LEU A 181 -12.32 20.19 -29.80
CA LEU A 181 -12.31 19.00 -28.96
C LEU A 181 -12.59 17.77 -29.82
N VAL A 182 -11.64 16.85 -29.88
CA VAL A 182 -11.80 15.55 -30.52
C VAL A 182 -11.78 14.46 -29.45
N VAL A 183 -12.82 13.62 -29.42
CA VAL A 183 -12.91 12.47 -28.53
C VAL A 183 -12.77 11.19 -29.34
N SER A 184 -11.80 10.35 -28.99
CA SER A 184 -11.50 9.10 -29.69
C SER A 184 -11.27 7.95 -28.72
N PRO A 185 -11.72 6.71 -29.02
CA PRO A 185 -12.58 6.35 -30.14
C PRO A 185 -14.01 6.87 -29.95
N SER A 186 -14.66 7.30 -31.03
CA SER A 186 -16.08 7.69 -31.06
C SER A 186 -16.75 7.20 -32.34
N ASP A 187 -18.07 6.98 -32.29
CA ASP A 187 -18.90 6.63 -33.43
C ASP A 187 -20.25 7.39 -33.38
N ALA A 188 -21.18 7.05 -34.27
CA ALA A 188 -22.51 7.70 -34.32
C ALA A 188 -23.32 7.56 -33.03
N SER A 189 -22.99 6.61 -32.15
CA SER A 189 -23.63 6.42 -30.84
C SER A 189 -22.95 7.17 -29.69
N GLY A 190 -21.80 7.80 -29.93
CA GLY A 190 -21.07 8.62 -28.96
C GLY A 190 -19.62 8.17 -28.74
N ALA A 191 -18.99 8.75 -27.72
CA ALA A 191 -17.64 8.41 -27.28
C ALA A 191 -17.59 7.02 -26.64
N GLY A 192 -16.57 6.24 -26.99
CA GLY A 192 -16.30 4.94 -26.37
C GLY A 192 -16.12 5.06 -24.86
N LEU A 193 -16.29 3.95 -24.15
CA LEU A 193 -16.28 3.93 -22.68
C LEU A 193 -14.91 3.67 -22.05
N GLY A 194 -13.86 3.39 -22.83
CA GLY A 194 -12.53 3.05 -22.29
C GLY A 194 -12.46 1.62 -21.74
N ARG A 195 -12.96 0.64 -22.51
CA ARG A 195 -13.02 -0.78 -22.12
C ARG A 195 -11.64 -1.45 -22.18
N PHE A 196 -11.41 -2.42 -21.30
CA PHE A 196 -10.22 -3.27 -21.36
C PHE A 196 -10.10 -3.98 -22.72
N GLY A 197 -8.89 -4.06 -23.27
CA GLY A 197 -8.63 -4.64 -24.60
C GLY A 197 -9.11 -3.82 -25.81
N ARG A 198 -9.69 -2.63 -25.60
CA ARG A 198 -9.92 -1.63 -26.66
C ARG A 198 -9.01 -0.43 -26.46
N GLY A 199 -8.83 0.37 -27.51
CA GLY A 199 -8.05 1.60 -27.45
C GLY A 199 -8.55 2.52 -26.33
N LEU A 200 -7.61 3.13 -25.60
CA LEU A 200 -7.90 4.10 -24.54
C LEU A 200 -8.71 5.27 -25.10
N VAL A 201 -9.60 5.82 -24.26
CA VAL A 201 -10.29 7.06 -24.62
C VAL A 201 -9.34 8.23 -24.43
N GLU A 202 -9.23 9.06 -25.45
CA GLU A 202 -8.42 10.27 -25.44
C GLU A 202 -9.30 11.45 -25.83
N LEU A 203 -9.22 12.53 -25.05
CA LEU A 203 -9.81 13.81 -25.38
C LEU A 203 -8.67 14.74 -25.80
N ARG A 204 -8.61 15.04 -27.09
CA ARG A 204 -7.65 15.98 -27.66
C ARG A 204 -8.28 17.37 -27.71
N VAL A 205 -7.78 18.26 -26.85
CA VAL A 205 -8.26 19.64 -26.67
C VAL A 205 -7.26 20.59 -27.34
N ARG A 206 -7.70 21.28 -28.39
CA ARG A 206 -6.89 22.30 -29.07
C ARG A 206 -7.17 23.67 -28.47
N PHE A 207 -6.12 24.38 -28.08
CA PHE A 207 -6.16 25.77 -27.62
C PHE A 207 -5.65 26.72 -28.69
N ASP A 208 -6.12 27.97 -28.66
CA ASP A 208 -5.71 29.07 -29.55
C ASP A 208 -4.36 29.68 -29.19
N ARG A 209 -3.76 29.25 -28.09
CA ARG A 209 -2.51 29.78 -27.53
C ARG A 209 -1.64 28.69 -26.94
N PRO A 210 -0.32 28.91 -26.84
CA PRO A 210 0.56 28.02 -26.11
C PRO A 210 0.23 28.02 -24.62
N LEU A 211 0.29 26.87 -23.98
CA LEU A 211 0.02 26.70 -22.55
C LEU A 211 1.31 26.73 -21.75
N ASP A 212 1.24 27.24 -20.50
CA ASP A 212 2.32 27.06 -19.52
C ASP A 212 2.33 25.59 -19.06
N PRO A 213 3.41 24.81 -19.32
CA PRO A 213 3.48 23.39 -18.97
C PRO A 213 3.78 23.11 -17.50
N ARG A 214 4.05 24.13 -16.67
CA ARG A 214 4.39 23.94 -15.26
C ARG A 214 3.29 23.22 -14.50
N ALA A 215 3.70 22.42 -13.52
CA ALA A 215 2.80 21.52 -12.80
C ALA A 215 1.68 22.22 -12.01
N ASP A 216 1.87 23.49 -11.65
CA ASP A 216 0.85 24.33 -11.02
C ASP A 216 -0.24 24.80 -12.00
N ASN A 217 0.03 24.77 -13.31
CA ASN A 217 -0.94 25.05 -14.38
C ASN A 217 -1.53 23.76 -14.98
N LEU A 218 -0.66 22.80 -15.30
CA LEU A 218 -0.96 21.51 -15.93
C LEU A 218 -0.39 20.34 -15.10
N PRO A 219 -1.08 19.90 -14.04
CA PRO A 219 -0.58 18.83 -13.17
C PRO A 219 -0.56 17.48 -13.91
N ARG A 220 0.62 16.84 -13.93
CA ARG A 220 0.85 15.52 -14.54
C ARG A 220 0.76 14.42 -13.48
N LEU A 221 -0.45 14.10 -13.06
CA LEU A 221 -0.73 13.05 -12.07
C LEU A 221 -0.87 11.68 -12.73
N SER A 222 -0.44 10.63 -12.02
CA SER A 222 -0.70 9.24 -12.41
C SER A 222 -2.17 8.88 -12.20
N ALA A 223 -2.67 7.84 -12.89
CA ALA A 223 -4.05 7.36 -12.72
C ALA A 223 -4.41 7.03 -11.26
N ALA A 224 -3.47 6.44 -10.50
CA ALA A 224 -3.66 6.16 -9.08
C ALA A 224 -3.72 7.45 -8.25
N ALA A 225 -2.81 8.40 -8.48
CA ALA A 225 -2.78 9.67 -7.75
C ALA A 225 -4.03 10.54 -8.03
N LEU A 226 -4.63 10.41 -9.22
CA LEU A 226 -5.83 11.14 -9.62
C LEU A 226 -7.09 10.76 -8.82
N ILE A 227 -7.16 9.52 -8.32
CA ILE A 227 -8.30 9.02 -7.54
C ILE A 227 -8.33 9.69 -6.16
N ASP A 228 -7.17 9.83 -5.53
CA ASP A 228 -7.03 10.38 -4.17
C ASP A 228 -6.77 11.90 -4.15
N ALA A 229 -6.46 12.50 -5.30
CA ALA A 229 -6.15 13.92 -5.37
C ALA A 229 -7.38 14.78 -5.04
N PRO A 230 -7.24 15.79 -4.14
CA PRO A 230 -8.30 16.75 -3.89
C PRO A 230 -8.65 17.51 -5.17
N ARG A 231 -9.88 18.03 -5.28
CA ARG A 231 -10.37 18.69 -6.51
C ARG A 231 -9.44 19.82 -6.97
N GLU A 232 -8.80 20.55 -6.08
CA GLU A 232 -7.91 21.65 -6.45
C GLU A 232 -6.60 21.15 -7.09
N ALA A 233 -6.15 19.93 -6.78
CA ALA A 233 -4.91 19.35 -7.26
C ALA A 233 -5.03 18.69 -8.66
N GLN A 234 -6.25 18.52 -9.16
CA GLN A 234 -6.52 17.89 -10.47
C GLN A 234 -6.38 18.87 -11.66
N GLY A 235 -6.03 20.14 -11.41
CA GLY A 235 -5.69 21.11 -12.45
C GLY A 235 -6.85 21.94 -12.97
N HIS A 236 -6.62 22.63 -14.09
CA HIS A 236 -7.53 23.63 -14.65
C HIS A 236 -8.38 23.13 -15.83
N VAL A 237 -8.07 21.96 -16.40
CA VAL A 237 -8.83 21.36 -17.50
C VAL A 237 -9.39 20.03 -17.02
N VAL A 238 -10.70 19.95 -16.84
CA VAL A 238 -11.36 18.79 -16.22
C VAL A 238 -12.57 18.34 -17.02
N VAL A 239 -12.93 17.07 -16.85
CA VAL A 239 -14.15 16.49 -17.43
C VAL A 239 -15.11 16.20 -16.28
N GLU A 240 -16.34 16.70 -16.38
CA GLU A 240 -17.37 16.52 -15.37
C GLU A 240 -18.65 15.95 -15.97
N TYR A 241 -19.43 15.25 -15.17
CA TYR A 241 -20.76 14.78 -15.52
C TYR A 241 -21.70 14.83 -14.32
N ASP A 242 -23.00 14.86 -14.59
CA ASP A 242 -24.02 14.71 -13.56
C ASP A 242 -24.48 13.25 -13.52
N ASP A 243 -24.50 12.65 -12.34
CA ASP A 243 -25.04 11.31 -12.11
C ASP A 243 -26.44 11.42 -11.49
N PRO A 244 -27.51 11.32 -12.32
CA PRO A 244 -28.87 11.40 -11.82
C PRO A 244 -29.26 10.21 -10.93
N ALA A 245 -28.59 9.05 -11.05
CA ALA A 245 -28.88 7.88 -10.23
C ALA A 245 -28.29 8.01 -8.82
N ALA A 246 -27.06 8.55 -8.72
CA ALA A 246 -26.43 8.87 -7.44
C ALA A 246 -26.88 10.22 -6.83
N GLN A 247 -27.74 10.98 -7.53
CA GLN A 247 -28.10 12.37 -7.20
C GLN A 247 -26.88 13.27 -7.02
N ALA A 248 -25.78 12.95 -7.72
CA ALA A 248 -24.52 13.65 -7.62
C ALA A 248 -24.35 14.58 -8.83
N ILE A 249 -23.97 15.83 -8.56
CA ILE A 249 -23.75 16.87 -9.58
C ILE A 249 -22.26 17.15 -9.73
N ALA A 250 -21.83 17.46 -10.95
CA ALA A 250 -20.45 17.81 -11.27
C ALA A 250 -19.43 16.81 -10.69
N LEU A 251 -19.68 15.51 -10.91
CA LEU A 251 -18.72 14.46 -10.64
C LEU A 251 -17.59 14.55 -11.65
N ARG A 252 -16.35 14.59 -11.14
CA ARG A 252 -15.17 14.63 -12.00
C ARG A 252 -14.79 13.25 -12.47
N VAL A 253 -14.48 13.16 -13.76
CA VAL A 253 -13.78 12.03 -14.34
C VAL A 253 -12.28 12.30 -14.17
N PRO A 254 -11.57 11.53 -13.32
CA PRO A 254 -10.14 11.71 -13.17
C PRO A 254 -9.46 11.41 -14.51
N ALA A 255 -8.55 12.26 -14.96
CA ALA A 255 -7.86 12.10 -16.24
C ALA A 255 -6.41 12.58 -16.14
N SER A 256 -5.48 11.81 -16.71
CA SER A 256 -4.10 12.29 -16.85
C SER A 256 -4.01 13.29 -17.98
N VAL A 257 -3.09 14.23 -17.84
CA VAL A 257 -2.92 15.38 -18.73
C VAL A 257 -1.55 15.30 -19.40
N ASP A 258 -1.53 15.43 -20.72
CA ASP A 258 -0.30 15.50 -21.49
C ASP A 258 -0.37 16.62 -22.53
N LEU A 259 0.72 17.39 -22.66
CA LEU A 259 0.84 18.47 -23.63
C LEU A 259 1.65 17.97 -24.83
N GLU A 260 0.95 17.49 -25.86
CA GLU A 260 1.58 16.88 -27.04
C GLU A 260 2.24 17.94 -27.94
N VAL A 261 1.54 19.06 -28.17
CA VAL A 261 1.98 20.17 -29.02
C VAL A 261 1.89 21.48 -28.26
N ASN A 262 2.94 22.29 -28.32
CA ASN A 262 2.95 23.66 -27.84
C ASN A 262 3.62 24.55 -28.89
N GLN A 263 2.86 25.45 -29.51
CA GLN A 263 3.30 26.29 -30.62
C GLN A 263 2.77 27.72 -30.42
N ARG A 264 3.38 28.68 -31.12
CA ARG A 264 2.99 30.10 -30.99
C ARG A 264 1.53 30.37 -31.37
N ASP A 265 0.95 29.54 -32.24
CA ASP A 265 -0.44 29.64 -32.71
C ASP A 265 -1.42 28.71 -31.97
N GLY A 266 -0.96 27.95 -30.97
CA GLY A 266 -1.82 27.07 -30.20
C GLY A 266 -1.13 25.92 -29.49
N ALA A 267 -1.92 25.20 -28.70
CA ALA A 267 -1.50 24.00 -27.99
C ALA A 267 -2.46 22.84 -28.22
N LEU A 268 -1.96 21.61 -28.12
CA LEU A 268 -2.75 20.39 -28.10
C LEU A 268 -2.54 19.67 -26.77
N LEU A 269 -3.58 19.71 -25.94
CA LEU A 269 -3.64 19.00 -24.67
C LEU A 269 -4.41 17.70 -24.85
N VAL A 270 -3.89 16.60 -24.31
CA VAL A 270 -4.55 15.30 -24.34
C VAL A 270 -4.91 14.89 -22.92
N LEU A 271 -6.20 14.67 -22.70
CA LEU A 271 -6.74 14.12 -21.46
C LEU A 271 -7.01 12.62 -21.67
N ARG A 272 -6.52 11.79 -20.75
CA ARG A 272 -6.76 10.35 -20.75
C ARG A 272 -7.51 9.97 -19.47
N PRO A 273 -8.84 9.77 -19.53
CA PRO A 273 -9.62 9.34 -18.39
C PRO A 273 -9.05 8.09 -17.72
N ALA A 274 -9.05 8.08 -16.38
CA ALA A 274 -8.70 6.94 -15.57
C ALA A 274 -9.93 6.01 -15.45
N GLY A 275 -9.81 4.82 -16.02
CA GLY A 275 -10.86 3.81 -15.96
C GLY A 275 -11.99 4.02 -16.98
N ILE A 276 -13.17 3.49 -16.65
CA ILE A 276 -14.32 3.42 -17.54
C ILE A 276 -15.16 4.69 -17.42
N LEU A 277 -15.49 5.31 -18.55
CA LEU A 277 -16.38 6.48 -18.60
C LEU A 277 -17.83 6.09 -18.24
N PRO A 278 -18.59 7.01 -17.61
CA PRO A 278 -19.98 6.76 -17.24
C PRO A 278 -20.82 6.42 -18.48
N ASN A 279 -21.68 5.42 -18.34
CA ASN A 279 -22.48 4.88 -19.44
C ASN A 279 -23.63 5.81 -19.80
N ASN A 280 -23.87 6.06 -21.10
CA ASN A 280 -24.95 6.91 -21.60
C ASN A 280 -25.03 8.30 -20.93
N ALA A 281 -23.89 8.85 -20.54
CA ALA A 281 -23.79 10.10 -19.81
C ALA A 281 -23.45 11.26 -20.75
N GLU A 282 -23.94 12.44 -20.43
CA GLU A 282 -23.44 13.69 -21.00
C GLU A 282 -22.29 14.19 -20.13
N LEU A 283 -21.11 14.33 -20.73
CA LEU A 283 -19.93 14.87 -20.09
C LEU A 283 -19.64 16.27 -20.61
N VAL A 284 -19.12 17.11 -19.74
CA VAL A 284 -18.76 18.49 -20.01
C VAL A 284 -17.26 18.65 -19.80
N LEU A 285 -16.55 19.11 -20.83
CA LEU A 285 -15.19 19.62 -20.70
C LEU A 285 -15.26 21.03 -20.09
N ARG A 286 -14.73 21.17 -18.88
CA ARG A 286 -14.62 22.46 -18.21
C ARG A 286 -13.17 22.96 -18.20
N VAL A 287 -13.00 24.23 -18.51
CA VAL A 287 -11.69 24.91 -18.43
C VAL A 287 -11.80 26.08 -17.47
N ASN A 288 -11.03 26.04 -16.39
CA ASN A 288 -10.97 27.08 -15.38
C ASN A 288 -10.36 28.37 -15.97
N GLU A 289 -10.88 29.52 -15.57
CA GLU A 289 -10.43 30.85 -15.96
C GLU A 289 -8.96 31.13 -15.57
N ARG A 290 -8.45 30.40 -14.58
CA ARG A 290 -7.06 30.48 -14.10
C ARG A 290 -6.06 29.74 -14.98
N LEU A 291 -6.48 28.96 -15.97
CA LEU A 291 -5.57 28.35 -16.93
C LEU A 291 -4.73 29.46 -17.59
N ARG A 292 -3.41 29.32 -17.54
CA ARG A 292 -2.46 30.30 -18.06
C ARG A 292 -1.88 29.88 -19.42
N ASP A 293 -1.72 30.87 -20.30
CA ASP A 293 -0.82 30.75 -21.44
C ASP A 293 0.65 30.84 -21.00
N LEU A 294 1.56 30.50 -21.90
CA LEU A 294 3.01 30.50 -21.64
C LEU A 294 3.56 31.88 -21.24
N GLY A 295 2.88 32.97 -21.65
CA GLY A 295 3.20 34.35 -21.28
C GLY A 295 2.54 34.83 -19.98
N GLY A 296 1.82 33.94 -19.27
CA GLY A 296 1.14 34.23 -18.00
C GLY A 296 -0.28 34.83 -18.13
N GLY A 297 -0.80 34.98 -19.35
CA GLY A 297 -2.17 35.45 -19.58
C GLY A 297 -3.22 34.43 -19.12
N SER A 298 -4.29 34.89 -18.47
CA SER A 298 -5.41 34.05 -18.00
C SER A 298 -6.76 34.76 -18.28
N ASN A 299 -7.87 34.03 -18.13
CA ASN A 299 -9.22 34.56 -18.34
C ASN A 299 -9.88 35.07 -17.05
N VAL A 300 -9.15 35.17 -15.93
CA VAL A 300 -9.68 35.61 -14.62
C VAL A 300 -10.35 36.99 -14.69
N ALA A 301 -9.82 37.89 -15.54
CA ALA A 301 -10.34 39.25 -15.69
C ALA A 301 -11.52 39.37 -16.68
N ASP A 302 -11.90 38.28 -17.36
CA ASP A 302 -13.01 38.27 -18.32
C ASP A 302 -14.30 37.80 -17.62
N PRO A 303 -15.24 38.71 -17.29
CA PRO A 303 -16.47 38.35 -16.60
C PRO A 303 -17.42 37.50 -17.45
N ASN A 304 -17.18 37.40 -18.76
CA ASN A 304 -18.00 36.63 -19.69
C ASN A 304 -17.32 35.32 -20.12
N TYR A 305 -16.24 34.91 -19.44
CA TYR A 305 -15.54 33.67 -19.76
C TYR A 305 -16.41 32.45 -19.42
N ASP A 306 -16.82 31.72 -20.45
CA ASP A 306 -17.55 30.47 -20.30
C ASP A 306 -16.60 29.33 -19.98
N ARG A 307 -16.80 28.73 -18.80
CA ARG A 307 -16.02 27.58 -18.33
C ARG A 307 -16.50 26.28 -18.98
N ASP A 308 -17.72 26.24 -19.50
CA ASP A 308 -18.36 25.04 -20.06
C ASP A 308 -18.16 25.00 -21.57
N VAL A 309 -16.94 24.62 -21.94
CA VAL A 309 -16.47 24.81 -23.31
C VAL A 309 -17.18 23.89 -24.31
N ARG A 310 -17.29 22.60 -23.97
CA ARG A 310 -17.80 21.56 -24.86
C ARG A 310 -18.50 20.45 -24.09
N ARG A 311 -19.52 19.87 -24.72
CA ARG A 311 -20.25 18.69 -24.23
C ARG A 311 -20.09 17.54 -25.21
N PHE A 312 -20.01 16.32 -24.70
CA PHE A 312 -20.03 15.11 -25.50
C PHE A 312 -20.76 14.00 -24.76
N ARG A 313 -21.32 13.04 -25.50
CA ARG A 313 -22.08 11.94 -24.93
C ARG A 313 -21.32 10.64 -25.06
N THR A 314 -21.30 9.83 -24.01
CA THR A 314 -20.79 8.46 -24.07
C THR A 314 -21.82 7.50 -24.66
N GLN A 315 -21.33 6.42 -25.25
CA GLN A 315 -22.17 5.40 -25.88
C GLN A 315 -23.15 4.78 -24.87
N PRO A 316 -24.42 4.54 -25.26
CA PRO A 316 -25.38 3.81 -24.45
C PRO A 316 -25.15 2.30 -24.63
N ARG A 317 -24.18 1.72 -23.93
CA ARG A 317 -23.90 0.28 -24.00
C ARG A 317 -24.11 -0.36 -22.63
N PHE A 318 -25.36 -0.67 -22.33
CA PHE A 318 -25.85 -1.18 -21.04
C PHE A 318 -26.08 -2.70 -21.00
N GLU A 319 -25.53 -3.49 -21.93
CA GLU A 319 -25.41 -4.91 -21.61
C GLU A 319 -24.43 -5.06 -20.44
N PRO A 320 -24.71 -5.92 -19.44
CA PRO A 320 -23.73 -6.30 -18.43
C PRO A 320 -22.49 -6.81 -19.15
N GLN A 321 -21.43 -6.01 -19.16
CA GLN A 321 -20.15 -6.40 -19.71
C GLN A 321 -19.21 -6.49 -18.54
N PHE A 322 -19.13 -7.69 -18.00
CA PHE A 322 -18.11 -8.04 -17.02
C PHE A 322 -16.77 -8.04 -17.75
N ASP A 323 -15.75 -7.45 -17.13
CA ASP A 323 -14.37 -7.70 -17.53
C ASP A 323 -14.04 -9.14 -17.10
N VAL A 324 -14.29 -10.09 -18.00
CA VAL A 324 -13.97 -11.50 -17.78
C VAL A 324 -12.54 -11.73 -18.23
N TRP A 325 -11.65 -11.92 -17.28
CA TRP A 325 -10.43 -12.69 -17.53
C TRP A 325 -10.83 -14.16 -17.55
N LEU A 326 -10.82 -14.76 -18.75
CA LEU A 326 -11.13 -16.18 -18.93
C LEU A 326 -9.80 -16.95 -18.97
N GLU A 327 -9.40 -17.49 -17.83
CA GLU A 327 -8.29 -18.44 -17.76
C GLU A 327 -8.83 -19.83 -18.07
N ALA A 328 -8.33 -20.44 -19.14
CA ALA A 328 -8.77 -21.76 -19.59
C ALA A 328 -8.00 -22.89 -18.88
N PHE A 329 -6.91 -22.56 -18.16
CA PHE A 329 -6.02 -23.51 -17.49
C PHE A 329 -5.56 -24.63 -18.44
N GLU A 330 -5.37 -24.33 -19.73
CA GLU A 330 -4.89 -25.30 -20.73
C GLU A 330 -3.38 -25.52 -20.59
N ASN A 331 -2.65 -24.51 -20.13
CA ASN A 331 -1.23 -24.52 -19.87
C ASN A 331 -0.89 -23.64 -18.65
N ASP A 332 0.39 -23.60 -18.27
CA ASP A 332 0.94 -22.90 -17.11
C ASP A 332 1.56 -21.53 -17.46
N ASP A 333 1.34 -21.01 -18.67
CA ASP A 333 1.95 -19.77 -19.16
C ASP A 333 1.56 -18.52 -18.33
N THR A 334 0.42 -18.57 -17.63
CA THR A 334 -0.08 -17.48 -16.79
C THR A 334 0.18 -17.70 -15.29
N LEU A 335 0.70 -18.87 -14.92
CA LEU A 335 1.17 -19.10 -13.55
C LEU A 335 2.51 -18.40 -13.37
N ASP A 336 2.67 -17.75 -12.22
CA ASP A 336 3.96 -17.29 -11.74
C ASP A 336 4.50 -18.36 -10.77
N PRO A 337 5.32 -19.33 -11.23
CA PRO A 337 5.85 -20.38 -10.36
C PRO A 337 6.92 -19.87 -9.40
N ASP A 338 7.48 -18.69 -9.68
CA ASP A 338 8.50 -18.04 -8.86
C ASP A 338 7.88 -17.15 -7.77
N ALA A 339 6.56 -16.95 -7.81
CA ALA A 339 5.82 -16.28 -6.76
C ALA A 339 5.97 -17.06 -5.45
N VAL A 340 6.58 -16.41 -4.46
CA VAL A 340 6.81 -16.98 -3.13
C VAL A 340 5.49 -16.98 -2.34
N PHE A 341 4.70 -18.03 -2.53
CA PHE A 341 3.54 -18.32 -1.70
C PHE A 341 3.92 -19.27 -0.55
N LEU A 342 3.35 -19.05 0.62
CA LEU A 342 3.47 -19.98 1.76
C LEU A 342 2.46 -21.12 1.64
N GLU A 343 1.37 -20.87 0.91
CA GLU A 343 0.42 -21.88 0.48
C GLU A 343 1.03 -22.74 -0.63
N PRO A 344 0.73 -24.05 -0.67
CA PRO A 344 1.12 -24.88 -1.79
C PRO A 344 0.55 -24.30 -3.10
N PRO A 345 1.37 -24.16 -4.15
CA PRO A 345 0.88 -23.64 -5.42
C PRO A 345 -0.25 -24.52 -5.94
N ALA A 346 -1.12 -23.94 -6.77
CA ALA A 346 -2.04 -24.75 -7.55
C ALA A 346 -1.28 -25.30 -8.76
N SER A 347 -1.52 -26.56 -9.15
CA SER A 347 -1.01 -27.12 -10.38
C SER A 347 -2.11 -27.22 -11.43
N ILE A 348 -1.77 -26.94 -12.69
CA ILE A 348 -2.69 -27.10 -13.81
C ILE A 348 -2.53 -28.50 -14.39
N ARG A 349 -3.60 -29.27 -14.42
CA ARG A 349 -3.62 -30.62 -15.03
C ARG A 349 -4.93 -30.82 -15.78
N ASN A 350 -4.85 -31.29 -17.03
CA ASN A 350 -6.02 -31.62 -17.86
C ASN A 350 -7.04 -30.47 -18.01
N GLY A 351 -6.60 -29.24 -18.24
CA GLY A 351 -7.52 -28.09 -18.41
C GLY A 351 -8.17 -27.62 -17.11
N ARG A 352 -7.60 -27.96 -15.95
CA ARG A 352 -8.18 -27.69 -14.63
C ARG A 352 -7.12 -27.29 -13.63
N LEU A 353 -7.51 -26.39 -12.73
CA LEU A 353 -6.74 -26.05 -11.54
C LEU A 353 -6.90 -27.17 -10.50
N HIS A 354 -5.77 -27.70 -10.02
CA HIS A 354 -5.67 -28.67 -8.95
C HIS A 354 -4.89 -28.06 -7.78
N ALA A 355 -5.22 -28.46 -6.56
CA ALA A 355 -4.31 -28.25 -5.44
C ALA A 355 -3.04 -29.09 -5.68
N ASP A 356 -1.85 -28.50 -5.58
CA ASP A 356 -0.58 -29.24 -5.74
C ASP A 356 -0.11 -29.91 -4.43
N PHE A 357 -0.98 -29.97 -3.43
CA PHE A 357 -0.76 -30.74 -2.22
C PHE A 357 -1.72 -31.91 -2.13
N ALA A 358 -1.24 -33.03 -1.60
CA ALA A 358 -2.10 -34.15 -1.23
C ALA A 358 -2.83 -33.80 0.06
N PHE A 359 -4.16 -33.83 0.05
CA PHE A 359 -4.93 -33.86 1.29
C PHE A 359 -4.53 -35.12 2.08
N GLU A 360 -4.02 -34.94 3.29
CA GLU A 360 -3.48 -36.04 4.12
C GLU A 360 -4.57 -37.01 4.61
N GLY A 361 -5.84 -36.67 4.41
CA GLY A 361 -6.96 -37.55 4.72
C GLY A 361 -7.11 -38.65 3.68
N ASN A 362 -7.56 -39.81 4.14
CA ASN A 362 -7.84 -40.95 3.30
C ASN A 362 -9.28 -40.90 2.76
N GLU A 363 -9.59 -41.65 1.69
CA GLU A 363 -10.94 -41.71 1.09
C GLU A 363 -12.00 -42.42 1.98
N TRP A 364 -11.75 -42.55 3.28
CA TRP A 364 -12.58 -43.36 4.15
C TRP A 364 -13.94 -42.67 4.34
N ARG A 365 -14.94 -43.23 3.66
CA ARG A 365 -16.34 -42.74 3.58
C ARG A 365 -17.13 -42.85 4.88
N ARG A 366 -16.51 -42.63 6.04
CA ARG A 366 -17.15 -42.88 7.34
C ARG A 366 -17.59 -41.58 8.01
N THR A 367 -18.87 -41.47 8.33
CA THR A 367 -19.39 -40.41 9.19
C THR A 367 -19.14 -40.77 10.65
N TRP A 368 -18.65 -39.82 11.42
CA TRP A 368 -18.59 -39.93 12.87
C TRP A 368 -19.61 -39.02 13.53
N ARG A 369 -20.55 -39.65 14.21
CA ARG A 369 -21.65 -39.01 14.92
C ARG A 369 -21.81 -39.67 16.30
N PRO A 370 -21.19 -39.14 17.36
CA PRO A 370 -21.30 -39.71 18.68
C PRO A 370 -22.74 -39.68 19.20
N THR A 371 -23.17 -40.77 19.82
CA THR A 371 -24.51 -40.90 20.43
C THR A 371 -24.50 -40.69 21.94
N GLN A 372 -23.32 -40.72 22.56
CA GLN A 372 -23.13 -40.48 23.99
C GLN A 372 -23.20 -38.98 24.28
N ARG A 373 -23.65 -38.64 25.49
CA ARG A 373 -23.69 -37.26 25.96
C ARG A 373 -22.29 -36.70 26.23
N GLU A 374 -21.40 -37.54 26.75
CA GLU A 374 -20.00 -37.18 27.02
C GLU A 374 -19.11 -38.16 26.27
N VAL A 375 -18.17 -37.63 25.48
CA VAL A 375 -17.21 -38.42 24.71
C VAL A 375 -15.82 -37.91 24.99
N ILE A 376 -14.90 -38.83 25.27
CA ILE A 376 -13.49 -38.49 25.49
C ILE A 376 -12.68 -38.98 24.28
N LEU A 377 -11.94 -38.07 23.66
CA LEU A 377 -10.98 -38.39 22.61
C LEU A 377 -9.55 -38.16 23.13
N ASP A 378 -8.89 -39.22 23.56
CA ASP A 378 -7.46 -39.20 23.93
C ASP A 378 -6.58 -39.27 22.67
N THR A 379 -5.81 -38.21 22.46
CA THR A 379 -4.89 -38.02 21.34
C THR A 379 -3.66 -38.94 21.40
N ASP A 380 -3.36 -39.53 22.54
CA ASP A 380 -2.30 -40.53 22.64
C ASP A 380 -2.76 -41.89 22.13
N ARG A 381 -3.99 -42.29 22.49
CA ARG A 381 -4.65 -43.50 22.02
C ARG A 381 -6.15 -43.49 22.35
N THR A 382 -7.02 -43.63 21.33
CA THR A 382 -8.47 -43.84 21.53
C THR A 382 -9.04 -44.75 20.46
N ASP A 383 -9.98 -45.60 20.84
CA ASP A 383 -10.79 -46.37 19.90
C ASP A 383 -12.05 -45.57 19.51
N VAL A 384 -12.24 -45.33 18.21
CA VAL A 384 -13.37 -44.55 17.69
C VAL A 384 -14.29 -45.44 16.86
N GLN A 385 -15.58 -45.38 17.19
CA GLN A 385 -16.64 -46.07 16.46
C GLN A 385 -17.37 -45.06 15.55
N PRO A 386 -17.26 -45.19 14.22
CA PRO A 386 -18.06 -44.41 13.26
C PRO A 386 -19.53 -44.86 13.28
N GLU A 387 -20.42 -44.08 12.66
CA GLU A 387 -21.86 -44.43 12.56
C GLU A 387 -22.06 -45.75 11.81
N TYR A 388 -21.24 -45.98 10.77
CA TYR A 388 -21.21 -47.23 10.02
C TYR A 388 -19.77 -47.74 9.87
N GLY A 389 -19.55 -49.02 10.17
CA GLY A 389 -18.25 -49.71 10.06
C GLY A 389 -17.69 -50.14 11.42
N PRO A 390 -16.54 -50.82 11.46
CA PRO A 390 -15.92 -51.27 12.71
C PRO A 390 -15.24 -50.12 13.47
N THR A 391 -15.16 -50.23 14.80
CA THR A 391 -14.25 -49.46 15.64
C THR A 391 -12.83 -49.56 15.10
N TYR A 392 -12.10 -48.46 15.14
CA TYR A 392 -10.67 -48.44 14.83
C TYR A 392 -9.92 -47.55 15.81
N GLU A 393 -8.66 -47.88 16.00
CA GLU A 393 -7.77 -47.17 16.90
C GLU A 393 -7.21 -45.91 16.23
N VAL A 394 -7.28 -44.79 16.92
CA VAL A 394 -6.62 -43.53 16.60
C VAL A 394 -5.45 -43.34 17.55
N ARG A 395 -4.26 -43.08 16.99
CA ARG A 395 -3.06 -42.68 17.73
C ARG A 395 -2.53 -41.39 17.13
N GLY A 396 -1.87 -40.58 17.96
CA GLY A 396 -1.20 -39.38 17.46
C GLY A 396 -2.11 -38.14 17.36
N GLY A 397 -3.39 -38.27 17.71
CA GLY A 397 -4.37 -37.18 17.69
C GLY A 397 -4.94 -36.87 16.30
N VAL A 398 -4.67 -37.69 15.28
CA VAL A 398 -5.15 -37.47 13.91
C VAL A 398 -6.39 -38.34 13.63
N PHE A 399 -7.54 -37.69 13.58
CA PHE A 399 -8.85 -38.27 13.34
C PHE A 399 -9.26 -38.06 11.88
N GLN A 400 -9.49 -39.15 11.15
CA GLN A 400 -9.81 -39.09 9.71
C GLN A 400 -11.24 -39.58 9.48
N PHE A 401 -12.08 -38.76 8.84
CA PHE A 401 -13.48 -39.05 8.58
C PHE A 401 -13.95 -38.50 7.23
N ALA A 402 -15.08 -39.01 6.74
CA ALA A 402 -15.81 -38.37 5.65
C ALA A 402 -16.61 -37.18 6.16
N ASN A 403 -17.41 -37.38 7.20
CA ASN A 403 -18.15 -36.30 7.84
C ASN A 403 -18.00 -36.42 9.35
N VAL A 404 -18.02 -35.29 10.05
CA VAL A 404 -18.10 -35.23 11.50
C VAL A 404 -19.36 -34.46 11.86
N GLU A 405 -20.21 -35.04 12.70
CA GLU A 405 -21.39 -34.36 13.23
C GLU A 405 -21.43 -34.53 14.74
N ILE A 406 -21.16 -33.46 15.49
CA ILE A 406 -21.30 -33.43 16.95
C ILE A 406 -22.71 -32.90 17.27
N PRO A 407 -23.66 -33.74 17.71
CA PRO A 407 -25.05 -33.34 17.89
C PRO A 407 -25.23 -32.38 19.08
N PHE A 408 -26.34 -31.64 19.07
CA PHE A 408 -26.76 -30.85 20.22
C PHE A 408 -26.88 -31.72 21.48
N GLY A 409 -26.36 -31.22 22.61
CA GLY A 409 -26.36 -31.92 23.88
C GLY A 409 -25.20 -32.90 24.07
N THR A 410 -24.35 -33.11 23.06
CA THR A 410 -23.11 -33.89 23.17
C THR A 410 -21.91 -33.00 23.44
N THR A 411 -21.10 -33.35 24.44
CA THR A 411 -19.82 -32.73 24.74
C THR A 411 -18.69 -33.70 24.42
N VAL A 412 -17.87 -33.35 23.43
CA VAL A 412 -16.64 -34.05 23.08
C VAL A 412 -15.48 -33.35 23.78
N THR A 413 -14.82 -34.03 24.70
CA THR A 413 -13.62 -33.54 25.39
C THR A 413 -12.39 -34.27 24.88
N CYS A 414 -11.48 -33.54 24.26
CA CYS A 414 -10.21 -34.07 23.82
C CYS A 414 -9.16 -33.98 24.93
N VAL A 415 -8.37 -35.04 25.09
CA VAL A 415 -7.30 -35.17 26.09
C VAL A 415 -6.04 -35.76 25.47
N GLY A 416 -5.00 -36.00 26.26
CA GLY A 416 -3.73 -36.56 25.81
C GLY A 416 -2.68 -35.50 25.48
N SER A 417 -1.49 -35.95 25.09
CA SER A 417 -0.30 -35.10 24.96
C SER A 417 -0.15 -34.38 23.61
N ARG A 418 -0.93 -34.76 22.59
CA ARG A 418 -0.73 -34.32 21.20
C ARG A 418 -1.87 -33.43 20.70
N PRO A 419 -1.65 -32.52 19.74
CA PRO A 419 -2.73 -31.78 19.08
C PRO A 419 -3.85 -32.68 18.55
N VAL A 420 -5.07 -32.16 18.53
CA VAL A 420 -6.21 -32.81 17.86
C VAL A 420 -6.25 -32.32 16.42
N VAL A 421 -6.21 -33.24 15.47
CA VAL A 421 -6.30 -32.95 14.04
C VAL A 421 -7.46 -33.73 13.46
N PHE A 422 -8.49 -33.06 12.97
CA PHE A 422 -9.53 -33.67 12.15
C PHE A 422 -9.21 -33.47 10.67
N LEU A 423 -9.16 -34.56 9.92
CA LEU A 423 -9.05 -34.57 8.46
C LEU A 423 -10.39 -35.05 7.91
N VAL A 424 -11.15 -34.15 7.29
CA VAL A 424 -12.53 -34.38 6.86
C VAL A 424 -12.68 -34.12 5.36
N THR A 425 -13.12 -35.15 4.62
CA THR A 425 -13.30 -35.04 3.15
C THR A 425 -14.65 -34.47 2.73
N GLY A 426 -15.65 -34.51 3.61
CA GLY A 426 -16.96 -33.87 3.49
C GLY A 426 -17.12 -32.77 4.54
N ASP A 427 -18.24 -32.75 5.27
CA ASP A 427 -18.59 -31.66 6.19
C ASP A 427 -18.16 -31.92 7.64
N PHE A 428 -17.76 -30.84 8.34
CA PHE A 428 -17.47 -30.83 9.77
C PHE A 428 -18.50 -29.96 10.50
N VAL A 429 -19.41 -30.59 11.22
CA VAL A 429 -20.56 -29.95 11.86
C VAL A 429 -20.47 -30.09 13.38
N VAL A 430 -20.59 -28.96 14.09
CA VAL A 430 -20.66 -28.93 15.56
C VAL A 430 -21.92 -28.21 16.01
N ASP A 431 -22.94 -28.95 16.37
CA ASP A 431 -24.17 -28.44 17.00
C ASP A 431 -24.15 -28.60 18.54
N GLY A 432 -23.23 -29.41 19.08
CA GLY A 432 -22.90 -29.57 20.51
C GLY A 432 -21.62 -28.84 20.94
N GLU A 433 -20.79 -29.47 21.75
CA GLU A 433 -19.52 -28.88 22.24
C GLU A 433 -18.30 -29.73 21.87
N LEU A 434 -17.24 -29.08 21.40
CA LEU A 434 -15.92 -29.68 21.20
C LEU A 434 -14.87 -28.91 22.00
N ARG A 435 -14.22 -29.59 22.95
CA ARG A 435 -13.32 -28.96 23.93
C ARG A 435 -11.91 -29.53 23.83
N VAL A 436 -10.93 -28.65 23.64
CA VAL A 436 -9.49 -28.90 23.86
C VAL A 436 -8.96 -28.06 25.03
N ASP A 437 -9.82 -27.77 26.02
CA ASP A 437 -9.50 -26.91 27.16
C ASP A 437 -8.45 -27.51 28.10
N GLY A 438 -7.59 -26.66 28.65
CA GLY A 438 -6.61 -27.02 29.67
C GLY A 438 -7.25 -27.46 30.99
N GLY A 439 -6.57 -28.37 31.71
CA GLY A 439 -7.00 -28.79 33.04
C GLY A 439 -6.90 -27.68 34.09
N ASN A 440 -7.86 -27.61 35.01
CA ASN A 440 -7.81 -26.71 36.17
C ASN A 440 -6.72 -27.14 37.15
N GLY A 441 -6.08 -26.17 37.81
CA GLY A 441 -5.17 -26.41 38.92
C GLY A 441 -5.90 -26.97 40.13
N GLY A 442 -5.22 -27.81 40.90
CA GLY A 442 -5.76 -28.33 42.15
C GLY A 442 -6.09 -27.20 43.12
N SER A 443 -7.27 -27.28 43.73
CA SER A 443 -7.72 -26.36 44.78
C SER A 443 -8.12 -27.12 46.03
N LEU A 444 -7.98 -26.48 47.19
CA LEU A 444 -8.44 -26.98 48.48
C LEU A 444 -9.77 -26.32 48.83
N LEU A 445 -10.86 -26.72 48.17
CA LEU A 445 -12.20 -26.31 48.60
C LEU A 445 -12.61 -27.11 49.84
N VAL A 446 -12.86 -26.38 50.93
CA VAL A 446 -13.36 -26.89 52.21
C VAL A 446 -14.80 -27.37 52.03
N GLY A 447 -14.97 -28.66 51.75
CA GLY A 447 -16.27 -29.33 51.71
C GLY A 447 -16.26 -30.74 52.29
N GLY A 448 -15.16 -31.18 52.91
CA GLY A 448 -15.00 -32.56 53.37
C GLY A 448 -13.80 -32.77 54.30
N GLY A 449 -13.71 -32.02 55.39
CA GLY A 449 -13.12 -32.48 56.66
C GLY A 449 -11.62 -32.73 56.81
N GLN A 450 -10.81 -32.94 55.78
CA GLN A 450 -9.36 -33.21 55.92
C GLN A 450 -8.69 -32.64 54.66
N TYR A 451 -7.89 -31.58 54.67
CA TYR A 451 -6.54 -31.48 55.21
C TYR A 451 -6.21 -29.99 55.41
N ARG A 452 -6.20 -29.52 56.66
CA ARG A 452 -5.66 -28.19 57.01
C ARG A 452 -4.19 -28.36 57.42
N ASN A 453 -3.33 -27.41 57.06
CA ASN A 453 -1.97 -27.31 57.59
C ASN A 453 -1.09 -28.57 57.30
N ASN A 454 -0.88 -28.94 56.03
CA ASN A 454 -0.02 -30.07 55.65
C ASN A 454 0.86 -29.77 54.42
N ALA A 455 1.66 -28.71 54.47
CA ALA A 455 2.44 -28.20 53.33
C ALA A 455 3.42 -29.20 52.70
N TYR A 456 3.79 -30.27 53.41
CA TYR A 456 4.58 -31.39 52.88
C TYR A 456 3.92 -32.18 51.73
N SER A 457 2.68 -31.85 51.34
CA SER A 457 1.96 -32.50 50.23
C SER A 457 1.67 -31.52 49.09
N SER A 458 2.30 -31.76 47.92
CA SER A 458 2.16 -30.89 46.76
C SER A 458 0.75 -30.91 46.18
N ILE A 459 0.22 -29.71 45.88
CA ILE A 459 -1.03 -29.55 45.13
C ILE A 459 -0.71 -29.58 43.64
N PRO A 460 -1.25 -30.55 42.86
CA PRO A 460 -0.93 -30.65 41.45
C PRO A 460 -1.43 -29.41 40.68
N GLY A 461 -0.59 -28.90 39.79
CA GLY A 461 -1.04 -28.00 38.73
C GLY A 461 -1.90 -28.75 37.71
N GLY A 462 -2.65 -28.00 36.91
CA GLY A 462 -3.55 -28.53 35.90
C GLY A 462 -2.84 -29.42 34.89
N SER A 463 -3.52 -30.48 34.45
CA SER A 463 -3.00 -31.40 33.44
C SER A 463 -2.96 -30.75 32.06
N SER A 464 -1.83 -30.90 31.37
CA SER A 464 -1.69 -30.58 29.94
C SER A 464 -2.68 -31.39 29.11
N ARG A 465 -3.27 -30.76 28.10
CA ARG A 465 -4.19 -31.42 27.16
C ARG A 465 -3.94 -30.94 25.74
N CYS A 466 -4.00 -31.87 24.81
CA CYS A 466 -3.99 -31.66 23.38
C CYS A 466 -2.84 -30.76 22.86
N GLY A 467 -1.63 -30.92 23.37
CA GLY A 467 -0.47 -30.07 23.02
C GLY A 467 -0.34 -28.76 23.83
N GLY A 468 -1.27 -28.47 24.75
CA GLY A 468 -1.15 -27.40 25.74
C GLY A 468 -0.18 -27.74 26.87
N ALA A 469 0.31 -26.73 27.59
CA ALA A 469 1.31 -26.90 28.64
C ALA A 469 0.71 -27.15 30.03
N ARG A 470 1.48 -27.79 30.91
CA ARG A 470 1.07 -28.10 32.30
C ARG A 470 1.15 -26.85 33.19
N GLY A 471 0.22 -26.73 34.14
CA GLY A 471 0.31 -25.75 35.23
C GLY A 471 1.32 -26.17 36.31
N GLY A 472 1.90 -25.18 37.00
CA GLY A 472 2.84 -25.41 38.10
C GLY A 472 2.16 -25.92 39.37
N ARG A 473 2.85 -26.77 40.14
CA ARG A 473 2.36 -27.23 41.45
C ARG A 473 2.34 -26.10 42.49
N GLY A 474 1.31 -26.11 43.34
CA GLY A 474 1.29 -25.38 44.59
C GLY A 474 2.00 -26.19 45.68
N SER A 475 2.79 -25.52 46.53
CA SER A 475 3.50 -26.17 47.64
C SER A 475 4.35 -27.39 47.20
N PRO A 476 5.35 -27.25 46.30
CA PRO A 476 6.17 -28.38 45.84
C PRO A 476 7.13 -28.94 46.91
N ASP A 477 6.81 -28.75 48.20
CA ASP A 477 7.67 -29.01 49.35
C ASP A 477 8.27 -30.43 49.29
N LEU A 478 9.57 -30.49 49.58
CA LEU A 478 10.29 -31.74 49.75
C LEU A 478 10.02 -32.28 51.17
N PRO A 479 10.17 -33.58 51.44
CA PRO A 479 9.84 -34.19 52.73
C PRO A 479 10.51 -33.55 53.97
N GLU A 480 11.58 -32.76 53.78
CA GLU A 480 12.39 -32.18 54.86
C GLU A 480 12.51 -30.65 54.81
N ARG A 481 11.90 -29.96 53.83
CA ARG A 481 12.11 -28.51 53.63
C ARG A 481 10.88 -27.80 53.06
N ARG A 482 10.63 -26.60 53.59
CA ARG A 482 9.65 -25.63 53.08
C ARG A 482 10.07 -25.09 51.72
N SER A 483 9.14 -24.94 50.79
CA SER A 483 9.41 -24.25 49.51
C SER A 483 9.38 -22.74 49.68
N ALA A 484 10.38 -22.08 49.11
CA ALA A 484 10.42 -20.62 49.04
C ALA A 484 9.37 -20.04 48.05
N ALA A 485 8.87 -20.87 47.12
CA ALA A 485 7.89 -20.50 46.11
C ALA A 485 7.12 -21.74 45.62
N GLY A 486 6.02 -21.52 44.88
CA GLY A 486 5.39 -22.56 44.07
C GLY A 486 6.29 -23.02 42.91
N GLU A 487 5.78 -23.90 42.06
CA GLU A 487 6.45 -24.27 40.80
C GLU A 487 6.00 -23.35 39.67
N ALA A 488 6.91 -23.03 38.74
CA ALA A 488 6.54 -22.33 37.51
C ALA A 488 5.64 -23.21 36.62
N GLY A 489 4.74 -22.59 35.87
CA GLY A 489 4.04 -23.27 34.78
C GLY A 489 4.99 -23.63 33.64
N SER A 490 4.57 -24.53 32.75
CA SER A 490 5.34 -24.86 31.53
C SER A 490 4.86 -24.01 30.34
N ALA A 491 5.73 -23.82 29.35
CA ALA A 491 5.31 -23.50 27.98
C ALA A 491 5.10 -24.81 27.20
N PRO A 492 4.41 -24.77 26.05
CA PRO A 492 4.34 -25.93 25.16
C PRO A 492 5.76 -26.42 24.83
N GLY A 493 6.07 -27.68 25.17
CA GLY A 493 7.38 -28.30 24.96
C GLY A 493 8.51 -27.83 25.88
N ILE A 494 8.29 -26.87 26.79
CA ILE A 494 9.35 -26.28 27.63
C ILE A 494 8.92 -26.25 29.11
N ALA A 495 9.58 -27.03 29.95
CA ALA A 495 9.36 -26.99 31.40
C ALA A 495 9.77 -25.62 31.98
N GLY A 496 8.95 -25.05 32.86
CA GLY A 496 9.23 -23.77 33.53
C GLY A 496 9.14 -22.53 32.64
N GLY A 497 8.68 -22.67 31.39
CA GLY A 497 8.49 -21.54 30.46
C GLY A 497 7.10 -20.88 30.50
N GLY A 498 6.28 -21.17 31.52
CA GLY A 498 4.95 -20.58 31.71
C GLY A 498 4.95 -19.50 32.80
N GLY A 499 3.80 -19.29 33.46
CA GLY A 499 3.66 -18.31 34.53
C GLY A 499 4.63 -18.57 35.70
N ALA A 500 5.26 -17.52 36.21
CA ALA A 500 6.21 -17.63 37.32
C ALA A 500 5.48 -17.98 38.64
N PRO A 501 6.18 -18.62 39.60
CA PRO A 501 5.54 -19.04 40.83
C PRO A 501 5.27 -17.90 41.80
N GLY A 502 4.25 -18.08 42.64
CA GLY A 502 4.01 -17.27 43.83
C GLY A 502 5.02 -17.58 44.94
N ARG A 503 5.24 -16.62 45.83
CA ARG A 503 6.30 -16.64 46.85
C ARG A 503 5.74 -16.93 48.24
N LEU A 504 6.55 -17.59 49.07
CA LEU A 504 6.29 -17.82 50.48
C LEU A 504 6.15 -16.50 51.24
N SER A 505 5.08 -16.36 52.02
CA SER A 505 4.92 -15.28 53.01
C SER A 505 5.41 -15.75 54.38
N CYS A 506 6.26 -14.97 55.04
CA CYS A 506 6.88 -15.37 56.32
C CYS A 506 6.75 -14.34 57.45
N GLU A 507 6.22 -13.15 57.17
CA GLU A 507 6.27 -12.02 58.10
C GLU A 507 4.91 -11.75 58.75
N SER A 508 4.92 -11.43 60.05
CA SER A 508 3.73 -11.19 60.85
C SER A 508 3.04 -9.87 60.49
N GLY A 509 1.73 -9.93 60.18
CA GLY A 509 0.88 -8.74 59.99
C GLY A 509 -0.36 -9.00 59.14
N CYS A 510 -0.20 -9.54 57.93
CA CYS A 510 -1.30 -9.99 57.06
C CYS A 510 -1.09 -11.40 56.46
N ASN A 511 0.09 -12.01 56.64
CA ASN A 511 0.34 -13.45 56.51
C ASN A 511 -0.36 -14.15 55.33
N ARG A 512 -0.10 -13.73 54.09
CA ARG A 512 -0.74 -14.27 52.89
C ARG A 512 0.32 -14.55 51.82
N GLY A 513 0.45 -15.80 51.40
CA GLY A 513 1.34 -16.17 50.29
C GLY A 513 0.95 -15.44 48.99
N SER A 514 1.91 -15.12 48.13
CA SER A 514 1.59 -14.43 46.86
C SER A 514 1.07 -15.41 45.81
N ALA A 515 0.24 -14.95 44.89
CA ALA A 515 -0.35 -15.80 43.86
C ALA A 515 0.65 -16.08 42.72
N GLY A 516 0.48 -17.20 42.03
CA GLY A 516 1.22 -17.52 40.81
C GLY A 516 0.84 -16.61 39.63
N GLY A 517 1.77 -16.40 38.72
CA GLY A 517 1.52 -15.68 37.47
C GLY A 517 0.74 -16.54 36.48
N GLY A 518 -0.05 -15.90 35.64
CA GLY A 518 -0.81 -16.56 34.58
C GLY A 518 0.07 -17.00 33.41
N GLY A 519 -0.45 -17.92 32.61
CA GLY A 519 0.06 -18.17 31.27
C GLY A 519 -0.12 -16.95 30.37
N SER A 520 0.58 -16.95 29.25
CA SER A 520 0.57 -15.96 28.18
C SER A 520 0.25 -16.66 26.86
N PHE A 521 -0.66 -16.07 26.08
CA PHE A 521 -0.86 -16.41 24.66
C PHE A 521 -1.65 -15.30 23.96
N ALA A 522 -1.71 -15.36 22.63
CA ALA A 522 -2.49 -14.42 21.83
C ALA A 522 -3.99 -14.61 22.07
N THR A 523 -4.76 -13.51 22.06
CA THR A 523 -6.23 -13.56 22.20
C THR A 523 -6.95 -13.70 20.86
N ARG A 524 -6.25 -13.63 19.72
CA ARG A 524 -6.82 -13.65 18.35
C ARG A 524 -5.85 -14.29 17.34
N GLY A 525 -6.41 -14.78 16.24
CA GLY A 525 -5.69 -15.16 15.01
C GLY A 525 -5.55 -13.95 14.05
N ASP A 526 -5.60 -14.18 12.74
CA ASP A 526 -5.49 -13.13 11.71
C ASP A 526 -6.41 -11.92 12.00
N PRO A 527 -5.85 -10.72 12.28
CA PRO A 527 -6.63 -9.53 12.59
C PRO A 527 -7.41 -8.98 11.38
N ASN A 528 -7.07 -9.40 10.16
CA ASN A 528 -7.68 -8.95 8.91
C ASN A 528 -8.74 -9.92 8.37
N PHE A 529 -9.05 -11.00 9.10
CA PHE A 529 -10.12 -11.91 8.68
C PHE A 529 -11.45 -11.14 8.59
N PRO A 530 -12.20 -11.23 7.47
CA PRO A 530 -13.40 -10.44 7.21
C PRO A 530 -14.57 -10.90 8.09
N SER A 531 -14.56 -10.50 9.36
CA SER A 531 -15.71 -10.56 10.26
C SER A 531 -16.06 -9.14 10.66
N GLY A 532 -17.30 -8.73 10.38
CA GLY A 532 -17.81 -7.34 10.40
C GLY A 532 -17.94 -6.69 11.78
N THR A 533 -16.98 -6.89 12.67
CA THR A 533 -16.95 -6.31 14.00
C THR A 533 -15.56 -5.74 14.24
N THR A 534 -15.50 -4.41 14.40
CA THR A 534 -14.34 -3.66 14.86
C THR A 534 -13.84 -4.24 16.17
N PHE A 535 -12.86 -5.13 16.07
CA PHE A 535 -12.19 -5.71 17.20
C PHE A 535 -10.78 -5.17 17.28
N ASN A 536 -10.57 -4.26 18.22
CA ASN A 536 -9.28 -3.61 18.44
C ASN A 536 -8.19 -4.66 18.73
N ARG A 537 -7.14 -4.63 17.89
CA ARG A 537 -5.76 -5.16 17.99
C ARG A 537 -5.53 -6.53 18.65
N PRO A 538 -4.61 -7.38 18.13
CA PRO A 538 -4.07 -8.52 18.88
C PRO A 538 -3.43 -7.99 20.16
N SER A 539 -4.12 -8.12 21.30
CA SER A 539 -3.52 -7.85 22.60
C SER A 539 -3.29 -9.19 23.26
N MET A 540 -2.03 -9.55 23.46
CA MET A 540 -1.68 -10.69 24.29
C MET A 540 -2.34 -10.51 25.66
N ALA A 541 -3.05 -11.53 26.12
CA ALA A 541 -3.55 -11.57 27.49
C ALA A 541 -2.51 -12.29 28.34
N SER A 542 -1.98 -11.59 29.33
CA SER A 542 -1.09 -12.14 30.33
C SER A 542 -1.57 -11.65 31.71
N GLY A 543 -1.51 -12.54 32.71
CA GLY A 543 -2.04 -12.25 34.05
C GLY A 543 -0.91 -12.19 35.07
N GLY A 544 -0.74 -11.04 35.74
CA GLY A 544 0.14 -10.95 36.90
C GLY A 544 -0.49 -11.64 38.11
N GLY A 545 0.31 -12.36 38.90
CA GLY A 545 -0.14 -12.91 40.17
C GLY A 545 -0.46 -11.80 41.16
N GLY A 546 -1.57 -11.94 41.90
CA GLY A 546 -1.90 -11.05 43.02
C GLY A 546 -0.80 -11.03 44.08
N ALA A 547 -0.55 -9.85 44.64
CA ALA A 547 0.43 -9.66 45.69
C ALA A 547 0.03 -10.43 46.97
N GLY A 548 1.03 -11.02 47.63
CA GLY A 548 0.94 -11.51 48.99
C GLY A 548 1.40 -10.44 49.98
N CYS A 549 1.68 -10.86 51.21
CA CYS A 549 2.02 -9.97 52.31
C CYS A 549 3.48 -10.00 52.73
N VAL A 550 4.03 -8.81 53.00
CA VAL A 550 5.23 -8.60 53.81
C VAL A 550 4.77 -7.71 54.97
N SER A 551 4.85 -8.20 56.21
CA SER A 551 4.23 -7.59 57.39
C SER A 551 2.70 -7.34 57.23
N THR A 552 2.20 -6.12 57.45
CA THR A 552 0.77 -5.73 57.34
C THR A 552 0.37 -5.22 55.94
N SER A 553 1.30 -5.15 54.98
CA SER A 553 1.07 -4.58 53.65
C SER A 553 1.18 -5.63 52.54
N PRO A 554 0.33 -5.58 51.49
CA PRO A 554 0.38 -6.52 50.38
C PRO A 554 1.50 -6.19 49.37
N THR A 555 2.76 -6.25 49.83
CA THR A 555 3.94 -5.89 49.02
C THR A 555 4.77 -7.09 48.59
N LEU A 556 4.39 -8.33 48.94
CA LEU A 556 5.07 -9.53 48.45
C LEU A 556 4.68 -9.73 46.98
N PRO A 557 5.61 -9.63 46.02
CA PRO A 557 5.25 -9.70 44.61
C PRO A 557 4.65 -11.08 44.27
N GLY A 558 3.57 -11.07 43.52
CA GLY A 558 3.04 -12.25 42.86
C GLY A 558 3.95 -12.72 41.72
N GLY A 559 3.65 -13.90 41.18
CA GLY A 559 4.35 -14.42 40.02
C GLY A 559 4.15 -13.53 38.80
N ALA A 560 5.23 -13.29 38.05
CA ALA A 560 5.15 -12.66 36.73
C ALA A 560 4.38 -13.54 35.73
N PRO A 561 3.69 -12.95 34.75
CA PRO A 561 3.11 -13.73 33.65
C PRO A 561 4.17 -14.51 32.88
N GLY A 562 3.75 -15.56 32.16
CA GLY A 562 4.63 -16.31 31.27
C GLY A 562 5.22 -15.44 30.15
N PRO A 563 6.38 -15.85 29.59
CA PRO A 563 7.01 -15.17 28.45
C PRO A 563 6.11 -15.15 27.22
N THR A 564 6.32 -14.19 26.34
CA THR A 564 5.56 -14.05 25.09
C THR A 564 5.82 -15.23 24.15
N ALA A 565 4.80 -15.64 23.39
CA ALA A 565 4.98 -16.62 22.33
C ALA A 565 5.65 -16.04 21.08
N PHE A 566 5.58 -14.70 20.96
CA PHE A 566 6.15 -13.86 19.90
C PHE A 566 7.48 -13.24 20.38
N ILE A 567 8.44 -13.15 19.47
CA ILE A 567 9.86 -12.87 19.65
C ILE A 567 10.16 -11.39 19.36
N ASP A 568 9.41 -10.76 18.45
CA ASP A 568 9.65 -9.37 18.05
C ASP A 568 8.61 -8.39 18.65
N ALA A 569 8.77 -7.10 18.34
CA ALA A 569 7.90 -6.03 18.85
C ALA A 569 6.74 -5.68 17.91
N ARG A 570 6.60 -6.39 16.79
CA ARG A 570 5.61 -6.10 15.76
C ARG A 570 4.30 -6.80 16.12
N ALA A 571 3.32 -6.02 16.54
CA ALA A 571 1.99 -6.55 16.84
C ALA A 571 1.18 -6.91 15.57
N ASP A 572 1.69 -6.61 14.36
CA ASP A 572 0.98 -6.86 13.10
C ASP A 572 1.22 -8.26 12.52
N ASN A 573 2.14 -9.05 13.08
CA ASN A 573 2.44 -10.44 12.71
C ASN A 573 2.31 -11.45 13.88
N ASP A 574 1.64 -11.08 14.97
CA ASP A 574 1.40 -11.91 16.17
C ASP A 574 0.36 -13.05 15.92
N PHE A 575 0.61 -13.92 14.94
CA PHE A 575 -0.25 -15.07 14.62
C PHE A 575 0.54 -16.21 13.94
N TRP A 576 -0.14 -17.33 13.67
CA TRP A 576 0.35 -18.43 12.85
C TRP A 576 -0.24 -18.34 11.44
N GLY A 577 0.55 -18.64 10.41
CA GLY A 577 0.12 -18.61 9.01
C GLY A 577 0.41 -17.26 8.34
N VAL A 578 -0.47 -16.83 7.44
CA VAL A 578 -0.34 -15.58 6.67
C VAL A 578 -1.62 -14.78 6.79
N ALA A 579 -1.47 -13.47 7.01
CA ALA A 579 -2.57 -12.51 6.92
C ALA A 579 -2.43 -11.69 5.64
N ILE A 580 -3.57 -11.30 5.06
CA ILE A 580 -3.63 -10.29 4.00
C ILE A 580 -4.17 -9.02 4.64
N ASP A 581 -3.44 -7.92 4.56
CA ASP A 581 -3.99 -6.60 4.88
C ASP A 581 -4.64 -6.03 3.60
N PRO A 582 -5.98 -6.07 3.47
CA PRO A 582 -6.65 -5.63 2.25
C PRO A 582 -6.56 -4.13 2.03
N PHE A 583 -6.30 -3.34 3.08
CA PHE A 583 -6.19 -1.88 2.98
C PHE A 583 -4.83 -1.44 2.46
N ARG A 584 -3.77 -2.16 2.86
CA ARG A 584 -2.40 -1.91 2.39
C ARG A 584 -2.03 -2.75 1.17
N GLY A 585 -2.82 -3.76 0.82
CA GLY A 585 -2.50 -4.69 -0.27
C GLY A 585 -1.23 -5.51 0.00
N VAL A 586 -0.88 -5.72 1.28
CA VAL A 586 0.35 -6.41 1.68
C VAL A 586 0.03 -7.74 2.37
N ARG A 587 0.89 -8.72 2.15
CA ARG A 587 0.89 -10.00 2.86
C ARG A 587 1.81 -9.89 4.07
N ILE A 588 1.33 -10.35 5.22
CA ILE A 588 2.07 -10.32 6.48
C ILE A 588 2.26 -11.79 6.93
N PRO A 589 3.50 -12.33 6.88
CA PRO A 589 3.77 -13.64 7.45
C PRO A 589 3.69 -13.57 8.97
N GLY A 590 2.95 -14.50 9.57
CA GLY A 590 2.86 -14.64 11.01
C GLY A 590 4.19 -15.11 11.61
N GLU A 591 4.46 -14.72 12.84
CA GLU A 591 5.71 -15.06 13.53
C GLU A 591 5.77 -16.53 13.97
N LEU A 592 4.62 -17.15 14.25
CA LEU A 592 4.59 -18.55 14.68
C LEU A 592 4.84 -19.47 13.49
N VAL A 593 5.88 -20.30 13.60
CA VAL A 593 6.23 -21.32 12.60
C VAL A 593 5.34 -22.57 12.66
N SER A 594 4.62 -22.79 13.75
CA SER A 594 3.70 -23.92 13.92
C SER A 594 2.54 -23.59 14.86
N PRO A 595 1.39 -24.28 14.75
CA PRO A 595 0.31 -24.16 15.71
C PRO A 595 0.80 -24.50 17.11
N ARG A 596 0.45 -23.65 18.09
CA ARG A 596 1.01 -23.71 19.44
C ARG A 596 -0.11 -23.69 20.48
N GLY A 597 -0.02 -24.56 21.48
CA GLY A 597 -0.94 -24.57 22.61
C GLY A 597 -0.68 -23.43 23.59
N GLY A 598 -1.56 -23.27 24.58
CA GLY A 598 -1.39 -22.32 25.66
C GLY A 598 -0.28 -22.72 26.63
N SER A 599 0.25 -21.74 27.36
CA SER A 599 1.17 -21.95 28.49
C SER A 599 0.40 -22.12 29.81
N GLY A 600 0.99 -22.86 30.74
CA GLY A 600 0.42 -23.07 32.07
C GLY A 600 0.72 -21.91 33.00
N GLY A 601 -0.17 -21.67 33.97
CA GLY A 601 0.06 -20.73 35.06
C GLY A 601 0.98 -21.31 36.15
N GLY A 602 1.62 -20.43 36.90
CA GLY A 602 2.45 -20.79 38.05
C GLY A 602 1.62 -21.20 39.27
N GLY A 603 2.18 -22.07 40.11
CA GLY A 603 1.60 -22.38 41.42
C GLY A 603 1.72 -21.20 42.39
N GLY A 604 0.78 -21.10 43.33
CA GLY A 604 0.85 -20.07 44.38
C GLY A 604 1.96 -20.31 45.39
N GLY A 605 2.22 -19.30 46.22
CA GLY A 605 3.14 -19.39 47.36
C GLY A 605 2.45 -19.78 48.67
N ASN A 606 3.16 -20.54 49.50
CA ASN A 606 2.68 -20.94 50.82
C ASN A 606 2.62 -19.75 51.78
N ARG A 607 1.99 -19.96 52.94
CA ARG A 607 2.13 -19.07 54.09
C ARG A 607 2.86 -19.80 55.20
N SER A 608 3.95 -19.22 55.70
CA SER A 608 4.57 -19.72 56.91
C SER A 608 3.84 -19.20 58.16
N ILE A 609 3.63 -20.10 59.13
CA ILE A 609 3.12 -19.73 60.46
C ILE A 609 4.23 -19.49 61.49
N SER A 610 5.48 -19.79 61.15
CA SER A 610 6.61 -19.89 62.08
C SER A 610 7.86 -19.10 61.65
N GLY A 611 7.78 -18.35 60.55
CA GLY A 611 8.84 -17.47 60.04
C GLY A 611 9.55 -18.01 58.80
N CYS A 612 10.61 -17.36 58.31
CA CYS A 612 11.17 -17.65 56.98
C CYS A 612 12.24 -18.76 56.92
N ASN A 613 12.43 -19.50 58.01
CA ASN A 613 13.39 -20.61 58.03
C ASN A 613 12.89 -21.76 57.15
N LEU A 614 13.59 -22.06 56.06
CA LEU A 614 13.20 -23.13 55.14
C LEU A 614 13.41 -24.54 55.72
N LEU A 615 14.19 -24.66 56.80
CA LEU A 615 14.46 -25.91 57.53
C LEU A 615 13.59 -26.07 58.77
N ASP A 616 12.63 -25.18 58.99
CA ASP A 616 11.77 -25.26 60.16
C ASP A 616 10.86 -26.49 60.05
N PRO A 617 10.99 -27.52 60.93
CA PRO A 617 10.18 -28.74 60.85
C PRO A 617 8.68 -28.50 61.02
N SER A 618 8.29 -27.34 61.57
CA SER A 618 6.88 -26.93 61.67
C SER A 618 6.29 -26.46 60.34
N PHE A 619 7.07 -26.41 59.24
CA PHE A 619 6.57 -26.14 57.89
C PHE A 619 5.45 -27.07 57.47
N THR A 620 5.44 -28.30 58.02
CA THR A 620 4.34 -29.23 57.83
C THR A 620 2.99 -28.59 58.15
N ASN A 621 2.90 -27.66 59.09
CA ASN A 621 1.65 -26.99 59.47
C ASN A 621 1.34 -25.71 58.66
N ASP A 622 2.11 -25.38 57.63
CA ASP A 622 1.89 -24.17 56.84
C ASP A 622 0.64 -24.31 55.94
N PRO A 623 -0.15 -23.24 55.76
CA PRO A 623 -1.21 -23.22 54.76
C PRO A 623 -0.67 -23.36 53.32
N ARG A 624 -1.32 -24.25 52.57
CA ARG A 624 -0.90 -24.65 51.21
C ARG A 624 -1.40 -23.74 50.10
N ALA A 625 -0.55 -23.56 49.10
CA ALA A 625 -0.88 -22.83 47.90
C ALA A 625 -1.69 -23.65 46.88
N GLY A 626 -2.43 -22.95 46.03
CA GLY A 626 -3.15 -23.57 44.91
C GLY A 626 -2.23 -23.91 43.73
N GLY A 627 -2.58 -24.95 42.98
CA GLY A 627 -1.90 -25.30 41.73
C GLY A 627 -2.28 -24.34 40.59
N GLY A 628 -1.35 -24.06 39.68
CA GLY A 628 -1.62 -23.27 38.47
C GLY A 628 -2.48 -24.05 37.46
N GLY A 629 -3.25 -23.34 36.64
CA GLY A 629 -4.03 -23.93 35.55
C GLY A 629 -3.17 -24.31 34.34
N ALA A 630 -3.57 -25.32 33.57
CA ALA A 630 -2.89 -25.72 32.34
C ALA A 630 -3.28 -24.82 31.15
N GLY A 631 -2.41 -24.75 30.15
CA GLY A 631 -2.74 -24.09 28.89
C GLY A 631 -3.75 -24.88 28.05
N GLY A 632 -4.55 -24.18 27.25
CA GLY A 632 -5.44 -24.78 26.26
C GLY A 632 -4.66 -25.54 25.17
N GLY A 633 -5.31 -26.52 24.56
CA GLY A 633 -4.71 -27.38 23.53
C GLY A 633 -4.65 -26.75 22.14
N VAL A 634 -4.36 -27.60 21.15
CA VAL A 634 -4.38 -27.24 19.73
C VAL A 634 -5.42 -28.12 19.05
N LEU A 635 -6.37 -27.49 18.38
CA LEU A 635 -7.33 -28.12 17.48
C LEU A 635 -7.08 -27.64 16.06
N ILE A 636 -6.91 -28.58 15.14
CA ILE A 636 -6.81 -28.32 13.71
C ILE A 636 -7.92 -29.10 13.01
N VAL A 637 -8.77 -28.42 12.26
CA VAL A 637 -9.76 -29.04 11.39
C VAL A 637 -9.38 -28.69 9.96
N LYS A 638 -8.99 -29.71 9.19
CA LYS A 638 -8.80 -29.60 7.73
C LYS A 638 -10.02 -30.25 7.07
N CYS A 639 -10.82 -29.46 6.38
CA CYS A 639 -12.11 -29.88 5.83
C CYS A 639 -12.21 -29.50 4.35
N LEU A 640 -12.47 -30.48 3.47
CA LEU A 640 -12.72 -30.18 2.05
C LEU A 640 -14.14 -29.66 1.79
N GLY A 641 -15.09 -30.01 2.68
CA GLY A 641 -16.47 -29.51 2.67
C GLY A 641 -16.66 -28.31 3.59
N THR A 642 -17.85 -28.20 4.18
CA THR A 642 -18.21 -27.06 5.02
C THR A 642 -17.86 -27.32 6.49
N ILE A 643 -17.16 -26.38 7.12
CA ILE A 643 -17.08 -26.30 8.58
C ILE A 643 -18.25 -25.45 9.09
N ARG A 644 -19.20 -26.08 9.80
CA ARG A 644 -20.39 -25.41 10.35
C ARG A 644 -20.44 -25.52 11.86
N ILE A 645 -20.37 -24.38 12.54
CA ILE A 645 -20.68 -24.29 13.97
C ILE A 645 -22.14 -23.87 14.11
N GLY A 646 -22.96 -24.76 14.66
CA GLY A 646 -24.38 -24.53 14.88
C GLY A 646 -24.66 -23.37 15.83
N ARG A 647 -25.93 -22.93 15.90
CA ARG A 647 -26.34 -21.83 16.78
C ARG A 647 -26.05 -22.07 18.26
N GLN A 648 -26.06 -23.34 18.69
CA GLN A 648 -25.72 -23.78 20.04
C GLN A 648 -24.35 -24.48 20.09
N GLY A 649 -23.70 -24.59 18.93
CA GLY A 649 -22.40 -25.21 18.76
C GLY A 649 -21.30 -24.38 19.40
N THR A 650 -20.38 -25.01 20.11
CA THR A 650 -19.20 -24.34 20.67
C THR A 650 -17.95 -25.16 20.45
N ILE A 651 -16.87 -24.51 20.00
CA ILE A 651 -15.52 -25.05 20.03
C ILE A 651 -14.69 -24.21 20.99
N SER A 652 -14.00 -24.84 21.94
CA SER A 652 -13.21 -24.14 22.95
C SER A 652 -11.80 -24.70 23.11
N SER A 653 -10.86 -23.79 23.36
CA SER A 653 -9.46 -24.07 23.68
C SER A 653 -8.99 -23.17 24.82
N ASN A 654 -9.79 -23.07 25.87
CA ASN A 654 -9.52 -22.21 27.00
C ASN A 654 -8.39 -22.76 27.87
N GLY A 655 -7.66 -21.86 28.53
CA GLY A 655 -6.78 -22.24 29.62
C GLY A 655 -7.58 -22.70 30.84
N GLY A 656 -6.98 -23.58 31.64
CA GLY A 656 -7.52 -24.01 32.91
C GLY A 656 -7.44 -22.90 33.96
N ASN A 657 -8.37 -22.90 34.90
CA ASN A 657 -8.36 -21.99 36.03
C ASN A 657 -7.26 -22.36 37.02
N GLY A 658 -6.64 -21.36 37.64
CA GLY A 658 -5.78 -21.57 38.79
C GLY A 658 -6.59 -22.04 40.01
N GLY A 659 -6.02 -22.92 40.81
CA GLY A 659 -6.65 -23.38 42.04
C GLY A 659 -6.55 -22.34 43.16
N GLY A 660 -7.60 -22.25 43.99
CA GLY A 660 -7.53 -21.46 45.22
C GLY A 660 -6.58 -22.09 46.24
N GLY A 661 -5.77 -21.26 46.90
CA GLY A 661 -4.98 -21.64 48.06
C GLY A 661 -5.84 -21.88 49.29
N GLU A 662 -5.24 -22.44 50.34
CA GLU A 662 -5.92 -22.77 51.60
C GLU A 662 -6.58 -21.53 52.23
N GLN A 663 -7.79 -21.73 52.76
CA GLN A 663 -8.63 -20.70 53.39
C GLN A 663 -8.74 -20.95 54.90
N ALA A 664 -8.64 -19.88 55.69
CA ALA A 664 -8.99 -19.89 57.12
C ALA A 664 -10.16 -18.91 57.36
N GLY A 665 -11.35 -19.47 57.57
CA GLY A 665 -12.59 -18.67 57.60
C GLY A 665 -12.93 -18.13 56.20
N GLY A 666 -13.42 -16.90 56.11
CA GLY A 666 -13.76 -16.23 54.84
C GLY A 666 -12.59 -15.60 54.09
N ASN A 667 -11.36 -15.73 54.60
CA ASN A 667 -10.15 -15.11 54.04
C ASN A 667 -9.19 -16.17 53.48
N THR A 668 -8.53 -15.85 52.37
CA THR A 668 -7.44 -16.67 51.81
C THR A 668 -6.17 -16.50 52.64
N ASP A 669 -5.56 -17.60 53.07
CA ASP A 669 -4.33 -17.61 53.88
C ASP A 669 -3.09 -17.90 53.03
N ALA A 670 -3.23 -18.68 51.96
CA ALA A 670 -2.16 -18.97 51.02
C ALA A 670 -2.46 -18.40 49.61
N GLY A 671 -1.42 -18.33 48.78
CA GLY A 671 -1.52 -17.83 47.41
C GLY A 671 -2.30 -18.77 46.50
N GLY A 672 -3.17 -18.20 45.64
CA GLY A 672 -3.80 -18.94 44.55
C GLY A 672 -2.82 -19.25 43.41
N GLY A 673 -3.12 -20.28 42.62
CA GLY A 673 -2.41 -20.54 41.37
C GLY A 673 -2.82 -19.54 40.28
N GLY A 674 -1.92 -19.27 39.34
CA GLY A 674 -2.24 -18.51 38.13
C GLY A 674 -3.05 -19.35 37.14
N ALA A 675 -3.90 -18.71 36.33
CA ALA A 675 -4.62 -19.39 35.25
C ALA A 675 -3.69 -19.74 34.08
N GLY A 676 -3.99 -20.80 33.33
CA GLY A 676 -3.33 -21.06 32.05
C GLY A 676 -3.87 -20.16 30.95
N SER A 677 -3.11 -19.97 29.87
CA SER A 677 -3.59 -19.24 28.69
C SER A 677 -4.37 -20.14 27.73
N GLY A 678 -5.17 -19.53 26.86
CA GLY A 678 -5.84 -20.23 25.77
C GLY A 678 -4.84 -20.85 24.78
N GLY A 679 -5.30 -21.85 24.06
CA GLY A 679 -4.57 -22.49 22.96
C GLY A 679 -5.07 -22.03 21.59
N MET A 680 -4.88 -22.86 20.57
CA MET A 680 -5.15 -22.49 19.17
C MET A 680 -6.22 -23.38 18.54
N ILE A 681 -7.17 -22.76 17.85
CA ILE A 681 -8.14 -23.42 16.99
C ILE A 681 -7.87 -22.97 15.56
N VAL A 682 -7.58 -23.92 14.68
CA VAL A 682 -7.34 -23.72 13.26
C VAL A 682 -8.45 -24.42 12.50
N LEU A 683 -9.20 -23.67 11.71
CA LEU A 683 -10.26 -24.18 10.83
C LEU A 683 -9.85 -23.82 9.40
N MET A 684 -9.66 -24.82 8.53
CA MET A 684 -9.17 -24.65 7.18
C MET A 684 -9.81 -25.60 6.17
#